data_AF-A0A167CKB3-F1
#
_entry.id   AF-A0A167CKB3-F1
#
_cell.length_a   1.000
_cell.length_b   1.000
_cell.length_c   1.000
_cell.angle_alpha   90.00
_cell.angle_beta   90.00
_cell.angle_gamma   90.00
#
_symmetry.space_group_name_H-M   'P 1'
#
loop_
_entity.id
_entity.type
_entity.pdbx_description
1 polymer ?
#
loop_
_entity_poly.entity_id
_entity_poly.type
_entity_poly.pdbx_seq_one_letter_code
_entity_poly.pdbx_strand_id
1 'polypeptide(L)'
;ATKLRHPDDVNPAQPTNSTHRGCQRSRNAVEMQALWSRAGQAHHCGCKACFNTAGGMMRQSATRATRRKPTFSEMFTACYTSIMGTAAVLDAKRKDERRKDLDRQLEEAKAEFAKVMENAPADTRKTAPAGSIANRYKGALRDHKKQQSEISDFFDSLGRTQTWPKAPSRSPEVEMIWAEYGLEPTRRSMSALLGTDYHLLDRLLFEDEALPNIQHRAPKTIRQMRAAENNMQQLVSSLLHGKAVIGSGNKKKVKSELDKAEHVDCDTQNLQQELTELRQSNYPHYEREVDSGALKECSANLNRSLRSIFEVAQPSNLRSTIMKVCHNLLVSSQPPTIHTYNTLIKGFDAAGLHPLASDVVKSLFQSKLEPTQGTLVCLLNHFKETNDSGNFNNIIERMTGRDCRGIKIRRKLIDEVLEDPQLQRWALLKDVVVTKKYVIERAWFDTQVFAAIIEGMLSFRYLRNAVATVAFGLKLGLTFSLRTMSQLLDHCVRALDPKAASGVLRAFATKPRLVEAVFWRECDQTYLAQRIQNLLDICGITGSSPAAVVPFLRDLPASSLPSGRQRRGMDIARLVRLVEQSRIKLEYFETKLSSIRGGVVDPRLGIEARRVSIEQTRHRKRMPKVKKETSADVGISNEAEESEASEGVQRMVLRAVSPSKPKPLQAGGTADSWARLEMARKISAHRAVDVGASSLRVYGTLPPRQCAVCHSRTKLSRCTGCQVVYYCGRDHQVADRKAHKHDCNQAKEYYKRYLQKESALRNINESERGWTWDMAVGRFWGIRETRDYMQARFGYIGTLMAIDTVDAIEASLSHQLDMMRLCRGDNMGIRSYTPHSMLRLGRDQETYDFVKWWAMTAEDSHYDWGNMELPYMNLKGEDVFEGVDKFAKRFGSLSHKMAVSLLKVRLYLDLCDLRNVDRAFKGVLPQNVVDNIKRHVVRTDVISARRDLIENTEGTTGPLVEALKKQIMTMVKNVKETNSHMWPGMFNPRILPDELPDAYTMGSREEMTLTWSYSHPAWRENPGSLAVVKMAGGA
;
A
#
# COMPACT_ATOMS: atom_id res chain seq x y z
N ALA A 1 -29.36 -64.06 -16.97
CA ALA A 1 -29.60 -65.49 -17.16
C ALA A 1 -28.31 -66.24 -16.87
N THR A 2 -28.39 -67.16 -15.92
CA THR A 2 -27.56 -68.37 -15.67
C THR A 2 -26.83 -68.93 -16.91
N LYS A 3 -25.71 -69.68 -16.88
CA LYS A 3 -24.67 -70.15 -15.93
C LYS A 3 -23.90 -71.24 -16.76
N LEU A 4 -22.72 -71.68 -16.28
CA LEU A 4 -21.93 -72.89 -16.64
C LEU A 4 -20.75 -72.66 -17.62
N ARG A 5 -19.59 -73.32 -17.51
CA ARG A 5 -18.67 -73.78 -16.43
C ARG A 5 -17.42 -74.33 -17.19
N HIS A 6 -16.22 -74.09 -16.63
CA HIS A 6 -14.85 -74.55 -17.01
C HIS A 6 -14.66 -76.09 -16.96
N PRO A 7 -13.54 -76.72 -17.46
CA PRO A 7 -12.16 -76.75 -16.86
C PRO A 7 -10.97 -76.66 -17.88
N ASP A 8 -9.87 -75.94 -17.54
CA ASP A 8 -8.49 -76.40 -17.17
C ASP A 8 -7.59 -76.60 -18.43
N ASP A 9 -6.35 -76.09 -18.57
CA ASP A 9 -5.22 -76.09 -17.63
C ASP A 9 -4.01 -75.23 -18.15
N VAL A 10 -3.05 -74.93 -17.26
CA VAL A 10 -1.63 -74.45 -17.46
C VAL A 10 -1.28 -72.93 -17.56
N ASN A 11 -0.88 -72.38 -16.39
CA ASN A 11 0.22 -71.47 -15.99
C ASN A 11 0.86 -70.39 -16.93
N PRO A 12 1.16 -69.15 -16.43
CA PRO A 12 1.90 -68.10 -17.15
C PRO A 12 3.30 -67.79 -16.57
N ALA A 13 4.31 -67.56 -17.44
CA ALA A 13 5.52 -66.80 -17.09
C ALA A 13 6.28 -66.28 -18.34
N GLN A 14 6.48 -64.94 -18.37
CA GLN A 14 7.52 -64.16 -19.07
C GLN A 14 7.68 -64.26 -20.59
N PRO A 15 8.23 -63.19 -21.20
CA PRO A 15 9.36 -63.45 -22.07
C PRO A 15 10.54 -62.51 -21.81
N THR A 16 11.72 -63.13 -21.81
CA THR A 16 13.03 -62.53 -21.98
C THR A 16 13.47 -62.69 -23.44
N ASN A 17 14.29 -61.72 -23.86
CA ASN A 17 15.43 -61.82 -24.78
C ASN A 17 15.24 -62.30 -26.23
N SER A 18 15.91 -61.56 -27.12
CA SER A 18 17.01 -62.02 -28.00
C SER A 18 16.88 -61.35 -29.38
N THR A 19 17.91 -61.07 -30.17
CA THR A 19 19.39 -60.98 -30.10
C THR A 19 19.79 -60.50 -31.51
N HIS A 20 20.94 -59.86 -31.69
CA HIS A 20 21.90 -60.27 -32.73
C HIS A 20 23.24 -59.51 -32.63
N ARG A 21 24.31 -60.31 -32.46
CA ARG A 21 25.66 -60.33 -33.11
C ARG A 21 26.43 -59.00 -33.25
N GLY A 22 27.73 -58.90 -32.97
CA GLY A 22 28.78 -59.86 -32.61
C GLY A 22 30.16 -59.22 -32.85
N CYS A 23 31.17 -59.64 -32.06
CA CYS A 23 32.65 -59.69 -32.28
C CYS A 23 33.37 -58.56 -33.06
N GLN A 24 34.55 -58.03 -32.70
CA GLN A 24 35.74 -58.65 -32.11
C GLN A 24 36.86 -57.59 -31.93
N ARG A 25 37.77 -57.83 -30.98
CA ARG A 25 39.13 -57.23 -30.79
C ARG A 25 39.18 -55.74 -30.34
N SER A 26 40.05 -55.29 -29.44
CA SER A 26 41.07 -55.88 -28.55
C SER A 26 41.69 -54.75 -27.73
N ARG A 27 42.37 -55.12 -26.62
CA ARG A 27 43.46 -54.41 -25.90
C ARG A 27 43.09 -53.56 -24.67
N ASN A 28 43.19 -54.25 -23.53
CA ASN A 28 44.14 -54.02 -22.45
C ASN A 28 44.47 -52.57 -22.05
N ALA A 29 44.10 -52.26 -20.81
CA ALA A 29 44.71 -51.21 -20.01
C ALA A 29 46.17 -51.55 -19.67
N VAL A 30 47.04 -50.56 -19.84
CA VAL A 30 48.45 -50.55 -19.39
C VAL A 30 48.68 -49.30 -18.55
N GLU A 31 49.58 -49.48 -17.60
CA GLU A 31 50.34 -48.56 -16.75
C GLU A 31 50.65 -47.15 -17.28
N MET A 32 50.81 -46.26 -16.29
CA MET A 32 51.81 -45.20 -16.10
C MET A 32 52.47 -44.42 -17.26
N GLN A 33 52.67 -43.14 -16.92
CA GLN A 33 53.79 -42.22 -17.24
C GLN A 33 53.65 -41.17 -18.37
N ALA A 34 54.27 -40.02 -18.04
CA ALA A 34 54.78 -38.92 -18.87
C ALA A 34 53.82 -37.74 -19.23
N LEU A 35 54.03 -36.51 -18.70
CA LEU A 35 55.02 -35.47 -19.11
C LEU A 35 54.60 -34.83 -20.48
N TRP A 36 54.40 -33.52 -20.75
CA TRP A 36 54.98 -32.24 -20.33
C TRP A 36 54.20 -31.02 -20.90
N SER A 37 54.25 -29.87 -20.18
CA SER A 37 54.50 -28.48 -20.67
C SER A 37 53.53 -27.82 -21.69
N ARG A 38 53.40 -26.50 -21.88
CA ARG A 38 53.90 -25.23 -21.31
C ARG A 38 53.17 -24.11 -22.09
N ALA A 39 52.66 -23.09 -21.41
CA ALA A 39 52.52 -21.70 -21.89
C ALA A 39 52.05 -20.87 -20.68
N GLY A 40 52.63 -19.74 -20.27
CA GLY A 40 53.62 -18.87 -20.88
C GLY A 40 53.39 -17.48 -20.28
N GLN A 41 54.16 -17.15 -19.23
CA GLN A 41 54.71 -15.83 -18.85
C GLN A 41 53.82 -14.57 -18.88
N ALA A 42 53.70 -13.90 -17.72
CA ALA A 42 53.95 -12.44 -17.58
C ALA A 42 54.21 -12.05 -16.11
N HIS A 43 55.21 -11.17 -15.92
CA HIS A 43 55.93 -10.80 -14.69
C HIS A 43 55.21 -9.83 -13.75
N HIS A 44 55.10 -10.09 -12.44
CA HIS A 44 54.69 -9.06 -11.46
C HIS A 44 55.65 -8.96 -10.25
N CYS A 45 56.47 -7.90 -10.30
CA CYS A 45 56.77 -6.91 -9.25
C CYS A 45 57.02 -7.45 -7.81
N GLY A 46 58.29 -7.60 -7.44
CA GLY A 46 58.75 -7.96 -6.10
C GLY A 46 58.62 -6.84 -5.06
N CYS A 47 57.40 -6.39 -4.76
CA CYS A 47 57.13 -5.47 -3.65
C CYS A 47 56.50 -6.18 -2.43
N LYS A 48 56.83 -5.69 -1.24
CA LYS A 48 56.56 -6.32 0.08
C LYS A 48 55.06 -6.43 0.44
N ALA A 49 54.14 -5.96 -0.41
CA ALA A 49 52.70 -5.94 -0.19
C ALA A 49 51.93 -7.13 -0.81
N CYS A 50 52.55 -7.92 -1.70
CA CYS A 50 51.93 -9.13 -2.29
C CYS A 50 52.08 -10.41 -1.44
N PHE A 51 52.60 -10.30 -0.20
CA PHE A 51 53.01 -11.44 0.62
C PHE A 51 51.91 -12.08 1.48
N ASN A 52 50.66 -11.60 1.44
CA ASN A 52 49.63 -11.98 2.45
C ASN A 52 48.45 -12.83 1.96
N THR A 53 48.48 -13.46 0.78
CA THR A 53 47.35 -14.28 0.29
C THR A 53 47.73 -15.56 -0.44
N ALA A 54 48.88 -16.17 -0.13
CA ALA A 54 49.24 -17.51 -0.60
C ALA A 54 50.26 -18.21 0.31
N GLY A 55 49.92 -18.42 1.59
CA GLY A 55 50.74 -19.17 2.53
C GLY A 55 50.02 -20.42 3.02
N GLY A 56 50.14 -21.54 2.30
CA GLY A 56 49.57 -22.79 2.80
C GLY A 56 49.49 -23.99 1.84
N MET A 57 50.23 -24.03 0.74
CA MET A 57 50.46 -25.28 0.01
C MET A 57 51.94 -25.44 -0.34
N MET A 58 52.50 -26.56 0.14
CA MET A 58 53.76 -27.22 -0.22
C MET A 58 55.11 -26.56 0.11
N ARG A 59 55.74 -27.09 1.17
CA ARG A 59 57.15 -27.55 1.26
C ARG A 59 57.14 -28.65 2.34
N GLN A 60 57.78 -29.81 2.28
CA GLN A 60 58.94 -30.33 1.54
C GLN A 60 58.89 -31.87 1.59
N SER A 61 59.42 -32.54 0.56
CA SER A 61 59.85 -33.93 0.66
C SER A 61 61.37 -33.97 0.78
N ALA A 62 61.89 -34.60 1.83
CA ALA A 62 63.04 -35.54 1.81
C ALA A 62 63.63 -35.71 3.22
N THR A 63 63.61 -36.95 3.71
CA THR A 63 64.64 -37.69 4.48
C THR A 63 64.05 -38.61 5.55
N ARG A 64 64.73 -39.73 5.80
CA ARG A 64 64.28 -40.98 6.41
C ARG A 64 64.60 -41.03 7.92
N ALA A 65 63.74 -41.73 8.67
CA ALA A 65 63.81 -42.20 10.09
C ALA A 65 63.53 -41.14 11.19
N THR A 66 62.70 -41.37 12.23
CA THR A 66 62.41 -42.56 13.05
C THR A 66 60.95 -42.64 13.55
N ARG A 67 60.46 -43.85 13.92
CA ARG A 67 59.12 -44.10 14.48
C ARG A 67 58.95 -43.38 15.84
N ARG A 68 57.92 -42.53 15.97
CA ARG A 68 57.45 -42.02 17.28
C ARG A 68 56.14 -42.72 17.67
N LYS A 69 56.06 -43.24 18.89
CA LYS A 69 54.85 -43.85 19.46
C LYS A 69 53.81 -42.76 19.76
N PRO A 70 52.51 -43.01 19.49
CA PRO A 70 51.44 -42.05 19.78
C PRO A 70 51.37 -41.76 21.28
N THR A 71 51.04 -40.52 21.63
CA THR A 71 50.94 -40.09 23.03
C THR A 71 49.61 -40.56 23.65
N PHE A 72 49.61 -40.76 24.97
CA PHE A 72 48.44 -41.24 25.72
C PHE A 72 47.19 -40.39 25.49
N SER A 73 47.36 -39.08 25.29
CA SER A 73 46.26 -38.15 24.95
C SER A 73 45.64 -38.47 23.59
N GLU A 74 46.43 -38.84 22.58
CA GLU A 74 45.93 -39.16 21.24
C GLU A 74 45.20 -40.50 21.21
N MET A 75 45.65 -41.47 22.01
CA MET A 75 44.92 -42.73 22.21
C MET A 75 43.62 -42.52 22.99
N PHE A 76 43.61 -41.65 24.00
CA PHE A 76 42.39 -41.32 24.75
C PHE A 76 41.34 -40.60 23.89
N THR A 77 41.77 -39.64 23.07
CA THR A 77 40.86 -38.93 22.14
C THR A 77 40.30 -39.89 21.10
N ALA A 78 41.10 -40.79 20.52
CA ALA A 78 40.63 -41.80 19.58
C ALA A 78 39.61 -42.76 20.21
N CYS A 79 39.86 -43.23 21.44
CA CYS A 79 38.92 -44.10 22.17
C CYS A 79 37.61 -43.37 22.51
N TYR A 80 37.64 -42.13 22.97
CA TYR A 80 36.44 -41.36 23.30
C TYR A 80 35.60 -41.05 22.06
N THR A 81 36.23 -40.73 20.94
CA THR A 81 35.52 -40.51 19.66
C THR A 81 34.94 -41.79 19.08
N SER A 82 35.60 -42.94 19.27
CA SER A 82 35.07 -44.24 18.82
C SER A 82 33.88 -44.70 19.66
N ILE A 83 33.93 -44.47 20.98
CA ILE A 83 32.81 -44.77 21.91
C ILE A 83 31.62 -43.85 21.65
N MET A 84 31.84 -42.54 21.49
CA MET A 84 30.77 -41.59 21.15
C MET A 84 30.22 -41.83 19.74
N GLY A 85 31.06 -42.22 18.78
CA GLY A 85 30.65 -42.58 17.43
C GLY A 85 29.77 -43.84 17.40
N THR A 86 30.14 -44.88 18.14
CA THR A 86 29.32 -46.10 18.27
C THR A 86 28.03 -45.86 19.05
N ALA A 87 28.07 -45.03 20.11
CA ALA A 87 26.88 -44.61 20.84
C ALA A 87 25.92 -43.78 19.96
N ALA A 88 26.44 -42.89 19.12
CA ALA A 88 25.64 -42.08 18.20
C ALA A 88 24.98 -42.94 17.10
N VAL A 89 25.67 -43.96 16.58
CA VAL A 89 25.10 -44.91 15.61
C VAL A 89 24.03 -45.79 16.27
N LEU A 90 24.25 -46.25 17.50
CA LEU A 90 23.26 -47.02 18.25
C LEU A 90 22.04 -46.18 18.67
N ASP A 91 22.25 -44.92 19.05
CA ASP A 91 21.17 -43.97 19.36
C ASP A 91 20.37 -43.60 18.10
N ALA A 92 21.05 -43.44 16.95
CA ALA A 92 20.38 -43.25 15.66
C ALA A 92 19.52 -44.47 15.30
N LYS A 93 20.02 -45.70 15.51
CA LYS A 93 19.26 -46.92 15.27
C LYS A 93 18.05 -47.05 16.21
N ARG A 94 18.21 -46.75 17.50
CA ARG A 94 17.09 -46.72 18.48
C ARG A 94 16.06 -45.64 18.16
N LYS A 95 16.47 -44.47 17.67
CA LYS A 95 15.56 -43.40 17.25
C LYS A 95 14.79 -43.79 15.99
N ASP A 96 15.40 -44.51 15.07
CA ASP A 96 14.72 -45.03 13.87
C ASP A 96 13.73 -46.15 14.20
N GLU A 97 14.09 -47.06 15.11
CA GLU A 97 13.17 -48.08 15.64
C GLU A 97 11.99 -47.44 16.37
N ARG A 98 12.24 -46.40 17.18
CA ARG A 98 11.17 -45.64 17.86
C ARG A 98 10.30 -44.86 16.88
N ARG A 99 10.85 -44.34 15.78
CA ARG A 99 10.06 -43.70 14.71
C ARG A 99 9.16 -44.70 14.01
N LYS A 100 9.68 -45.87 13.65
CA LYS A 100 8.88 -46.95 13.06
C LYS A 100 7.78 -47.44 14.00
N ASP A 101 8.07 -47.51 15.30
CA ASP A 101 7.07 -47.86 16.31
C ASP A 101 6.00 -46.78 16.46
N LEU A 102 6.39 -45.51 16.46
CA LEU A 102 5.46 -44.38 16.43
C LEU A 102 4.62 -44.35 15.15
N ASP A 103 5.21 -44.63 13.99
CA ASP A 103 4.50 -44.70 12.71
C ASP A 103 3.50 -45.86 12.72
N ARG A 104 3.89 -47.02 13.28
CA ARG A 104 2.98 -48.16 13.50
C ARG A 104 1.83 -47.80 14.44
N GLN A 105 2.11 -47.21 15.60
CA GLN A 105 1.09 -46.75 16.56
C GLN A 105 0.16 -45.71 15.92
N LEU A 106 0.69 -44.87 15.02
CA LEU A 106 -0.07 -43.85 14.32
C LEU A 106 -0.96 -44.45 13.23
N GLU A 107 -0.51 -45.50 12.54
CA GLU A 107 -1.35 -46.28 11.62
C GLU A 107 -2.40 -47.13 12.35
N GLU A 108 -2.07 -47.74 13.47
CA GLU A 108 -3.01 -48.46 14.33
C GLU A 108 -4.08 -47.50 14.89
N ALA A 109 -3.68 -46.33 15.39
CA ALA A 109 -4.60 -45.29 15.86
C ALA A 109 -5.49 -44.75 14.71
N LYS A 110 -4.95 -44.61 13.49
CA LYS A 110 -5.75 -44.25 12.30
C LYS A 110 -6.76 -45.34 11.95
N ALA A 111 -6.37 -46.61 12.03
CA ALA A 111 -7.24 -47.74 11.75
C ALA A 111 -8.36 -47.89 12.80
N GLU A 112 -8.05 -47.69 14.08
CA GLU A 112 -9.05 -47.64 15.15
C GLU A 112 -9.99 -46.44 14.98
N PHE A 113 -9.46 -45.27 14.64
CA PHE A 113 -10.27 -44.08 14.37
C PHE A 113 -11.19 -44.27 13.15
N ALA A 114 -10.72 -44.94 12.10
CA ALA A 114 -11.51 -45.30 10.93
C ALA A 114 -12.66 -46.27 11.30
N LYS A 115 -12.39 -47.29 12.13
CA LYS A 115 -13.42 -48.20 12.65
C LYS A 115 -14.45 -47.49 13.54
N VAL A 116 -14.02 -46.52 14.34
CA VAL A 116 -14.93 -45.69 15.15
C VAL A 116 -15.77 -44.77 14.25
N MET A 117 -15.21 -44.27 13.14
CA MET A 117 -15.95 -43.48 12.15
C MET A 117 -16.97 -44.30 11.35
N GLU A 118 -16.65 -45.55 10.98
CA GLU A 118 -17.61 -46.45 10.31
C GLU A 118 -18.76 -46.88 11.22
N ASN A 119 -18.51 -46.98 12.53
CA ASN A 119 -19.51 -47.37 13.54
C ASN A 119 -20.27 -46.19 14.16
N ALA A 120 -19.99 -44.94 13.74
CA ALA A 120 -20.71 -43.77 14.25
C ALA A 120 -22.10 -43.69 13.61
N PRO A 121 -23.19 -43.58 14.40
CA PRO A 121 -24.53 -43.41 13.86
C PRO A 121 -24.60 -42.17 12.97
N ALA A 122 -25.34 -42.27 11.86
CA ALA A 122 -25.44 -41.30 10.76
C ALA A 122 -25.94 -39.89 11.15
N ASP A 123 -26.18 -39.65 12.44
CA ASP A 123 -26.71 -38.38 12.98
C ASP A 123 -25.70 -37.62 13.86
N THR A 124 -24.40 -37.91 13.73
CA THR A 124 -23.34 -37.09 14.35
C THR A 124 -23.21 -35.75 13.61
N ARG A 125 -24.06 -34.81 14.01
CA ARG A 125 -24.05 -33.35 13.75
C ARG A 125 -22.99 -32.90 12.76
N LYS A 126 -23.42 -32.65 11.52
CA LYS A 126 -22.70 -31.88 10.49
C LYS A 126 -22.11 -30.61 11.13
N THR A 127 -20.86 -30.68 11.58
CA THR A 127 -20.14 -29.48 12.01
C THR A 127 -19.88 -28.69 10.74
N ALA A 128 -20.46 -27.51 10.66
CA ALA A 128 -20.37 -26.72 9.44
C ALA A 128 -18.88 -26.50 9.10
N PRO A 129 -18.48 -26.63 7.82
CA PRO A 129 -17.07 -26.55 7.42
C PRO A 129 -16.42 -25.25 7.89
N ALA A 130 -15.11 -25.30 8.15
CA ALA A 130 -14.32 -24.13 8.54
C ALA A 130 -14.46 -23.05 7.45
N GLY A 131 -15.27 -22.01 7.69
CA GLY A 131 -15.72 -21.15 6.58
C GLY A 131 -17.17 -20.71 6.70
N SER A 132 -18.06 -21.64 7.05
CA SER A 132 -19.51 -21.49 6.97
C SER A 132 -20.06 -20.26 7.73
N ILE A 133 -21.11 -19.65 7.17
CA ILE A 133 -21.86 -18.57 7.85
C ILE A 133 -22.46 -19.03 9.18
N ALA A 134 -22.79 -20.32 9.31
CA ALA A 134 -23.38 -20.91 10.52
C ALA A 134 -22.37 -20.98 11.68
N ASN A 135 -21.08 -20.93 11.37
CA ASN A 135 -20.01 -20.86 12.37
C ASN A 135 -19.82 -19.44 12.95
N ARG A 136 -20.65 -18.46 12.57
CA ARG A 136 -20.64 -17.12 13.15
C ARG A 136 -21.49 -17.08 14.42
N TYR A 137 -20.88 -16.55 15.48
CA TYR A 137 -21.59 -16.12 16.67
C TYR A 137 -22.28 -14.77 16.41
N LYS A 138 -23.54 -14.61 16.83
CA LYS A 138 -24.33 -13.41 16.55
C LYS A 138 -23.84 -12.25 17.43
N GLY A 139 -22.82 -11.51 16.96
CA GLY A 139 -22.25 -10.36 17.67
C GLY A 139 -23.11 -9.10 17.59
N ALA A 140 -22.69 -8.05 18.30
CA ALA A 140 -23.39 -6.76 18.40
C ALA A 140 -23.62 -6.05 17.06
N LEU A 141 -22.78 -6.31 16.06
CA LEU A 141 -22.87 -5.65 14.74
C LEU A 141 -23.71 -6.44 13.72
N ARG A 142 -24.42 -7.49 14.17
CA ARG A 142 -25.20 -8.37 13.29
C ARG A 142 -26.31 -7.65 12.53
N ASP A 143 -26.96 -6.65 13.12
CA ASP A 143 -28.14 -6.00 12.54
C ASP A 143 -27.80 -4.75 11.71
N HIS A 144 -26.53 -4.36 11.67
CA HIS A 144 -26.08 -3.17 10.92
C HIS A 144 -26.23 -3.38 9.42
N LYS A 145 -26.94 -2.49 8.73
CA LYS A 145 -27.07 -2.55 7.26
C LYS A 145 -25.79 -2.05 6.59
N LYS A 146 -25.73 -2.12 5.26
CA LYS A 146 -24.68 -1.47 4.48
C LYS A 146 -24.75 0.05 4.71
N GLN A 147 -23.63 0.66 5.13
CA GLN A 147 -23.55 2.10 5.31
C GLN A 147 -23.46 2.84 3.96
N GLN A 148 -23.69 4.15 3.99
CA GLN A 148 -23.54 5.02 2.81
C GLN A 148 -22.11 4.91 2.25
N SER A 149 -21.98 4.65 0.94
CA SER A 149 -20.67 4.46 0.28
C SER A 149 -19.78 5.70 0.37
N GLU A 150 -20.37 6.87 0.54
CA GLU A 150 -19.66 8.12 0.73
C GLU A 150 -18.73 8.09 1.95
N ILE A 151 -19.08 7.33 3.00
CA ILE A 151 -18.28 7.21 4.22
C ILE A 151 -16.96 6.50 3.92
N SER A 152 -17.04 5.36 3.22
CA SER A 152 -15.85 4.60 2.84
C SER A 152 -14.99 5.39 1.85
N ASP A 153 -15.61 6.04 0.86
CA ASP A 153 -14.92 6.90 -0.11
C ASP A 153 -14.21 8.09 0.57
N PHE A 154 -14.85 8.72 1.56
CA PHE A 154 -14.25 9.82 2.31
C PHE A 154 -12.99 9.39 3.06
N PHE A 155 -13.08 8.34 3.89
CA PHE A 155 -11.90 7.83 4.59
C PHE A 155 -10.85 7.27 3.62
N ASP A 156 -11.26 6.78 2.45
CA ASP A 156 -10.37 6.35 1.38
C ASP A 156 -9.63 7.55 0.71
N SER A 157 -10.29 8.71 0.63
CA SER A 157 -9.70 9.96 0.13
C SER A 157 -8.70 10.64 1.08
N LEU A 158 -8.82 10.42 2.40
CA LEU A 158 -7.89 10.99 3.39
C LEU A 158 -6.45 10.44 3.28
N GLY A 159 -6.22 9.43 2.42
CA GLY A 159 -4.90 8.83 2.20
C GLY A 159 -4.40 7.99 3.38
N ARG A 160 -3.13 7.59 3.33
CA ARG A 160 -2.50 6.87 4.44
C ARG A 160 -2.33 7.81 5.62
N THR A 161 -2.76 7.36 6.79
CA THR A 161 -2.70 8.10 8.05
C THR A 161 -1.30 8.63 8.39
N GLN A 162 -0.25 7.91 7.99
CA GLN A 162 1.16 8.28 8.14
C GLN A 162 1.56 9.55 7.37
N THR A 163 0.76 9.95 6.38
CA THR A 163 1.00 11.13 5.53
C THR A 163 0.20 12.36 5.96
N TRP A 164 -0.58 12.26 7.05
CA TRP A 164 -1.42 13.36 7.50
C TRP A 164 -0.58 14.54 8.02
N PRO A 165 -0.81 15.76 7.52
CA PRO A 165 -0.03 16.91 7.90
C PRO A 165 -0.37 17.34 9.34
N LYS A 166 0.65 17.48 10.18
CA LYS A 166 0.52 18.05 11.52
C LYS A 166 0.53 19.58 11.42
N ALA A 167 -0.37 20.23 12.15
CA ALA A 167 -0.31 21.68 12.30
C ALA A 167 1.04 22.09 12.93
N PRO A 168 1.73 23.12 12.42
CA PRO A 168 3.02 23.56 12.96
C PRO A 168 2.87 24.14 14.38
N SER A 169 3.86 23.95 15.26
CA SER A 169 3.86 24.57 16.62
C SER A 169 3.88 26.10 16.54
N ARG A 170 3.35 26.75 17.56
CA ARG A 170 3.41 28.22 17.69
C ARG A 170 4.83 28.64 18.07
N SER A 171 5.19 29.83 17.64
CA SER A 171 6.42 30.50 18.07
C SER A 171 6.19 31.24 19.40
N PRO A 172 7.25 31.50 20.18
CA PRO A 172 7.17 32.34 21.38
C PRO A 172 6.56 33.72 21.13
N GLU A 173 6.80 34.30 19.95
CA GLU A 173 6.32 35.61 19.55
C GLU A 173 4.78 35.63 19.42
N VAL A 174 4.21 34.59 18.79
CA VAL A 174 2.74 34.43 18.70
C VAL A 174 2.14 34.19 20.09
N GLU A 175 2.82 33.46 20.97
CA GLU A 175 2.37 33.26 22.36
C GLU A 175 2.35 34.57 23.15
N MET A 176 3.36 35.44 22.97
CA MET A 176 3.44 36.75 23.62
C MET A 176 2.31 37.67 23.17
N ILE A 177 2.06 37.76 21.85
CA ILE A 177 0.94 38.56 21.31
C ILE A 177 -0.40 38.06 21.86
N TRP A 178 -0.55 36.74 22.00
CA TRP A 178 -1.76 36.17 22.57
C TRP A 178 -1.99 36.56 24.03
N ALA A 179 -0.91 36.60 24.84
CA ALA A 179 -0.98 37.05 26.22
C ALA A 179 -1.29 38.55 26.31
N GLU A 180 -0.62 39.38 25.52
CA GLU A 180 -0.75 40.85 25.53
C GLU A 180 -2.17 41.31 25.15
N TYR A 181 -2.79 40.65 24.19
CA TYR A 181 -4.12 41.01 23.67
C TYR A 181 -5.26 40.22 24.32
N GLY A 182 -4.98 39.39 25.32
CA GLY A 182 -5.99 38.59 26.01
C GLY A 182 -6.73 37.62 25.07
N LEU A 183 -6.00 37.01 24.13
CA LEU A 183 -6.53 36.06 23.15
C LEU A 183 -6.40 34.59 23.61
N GLU A 184 -5.78 34.36 24.76
CA GLU A 184 -5.65 33.01 25.32
C GLU A 184 -7.03 32.43 25.70
N PRO A 185 -7.41 31.25 25.17
CA PRO A 185 -8.39 30.41 25.83
C PRO A 185 -7.84 30.07 27.21
N THR A 186 -8.68 30.13 28.25
CA THR A 186 -8.28 29.81 29.62
C THR A 186 -7.54 28.46 29.63
N ARG A 187 -6.24 28.43 29.94
CA ARG A 187 -5.38 27.21 29.85
C ARG A 187 -5.97 25.99 30.59
N ARG A 188 -6.69 26.22 31.69
CA ARG A 188 -7.41 25.18 32.46
C ARG A 188 -8.56 24.54 31.67
N SER A 189 -9.23 25.30 30.81
CA SER A 189 -10.32 24.82 29.93
C SER A 189 -9.79 23.89 28.84
N MET A 190 -8.70 24.25 28.16
CA MET A 190 -8.14 23.47 27.05
C MET A 190 -7.58 22.10 27.46
N SER A 191 -6.88 22.01 28.59
CA SER A 191 -6.33 20.72 29.06
C SER A 191 -7.43 19.77 29.55
N ALA A 192 -8.48 20.31 30.18
CA ALA A 192 -9.63 19.53 30.62
C ALA A 192 -10.50 19.07 29.43
N LEU A 193 -10.58 19.89 28.38
CA LEU A 193 -11.28 19.54 27.15
C LEU A 193 -10.56 18.41 26.39
N LEU A 194 -9.22 18.40 26.33
CA LEU A 194 -8.45 17.41 25.55
C LEU A 194 -8.51 15.97 26.06
N GLY A 195 -8.74 15.77 27.36
CA GLY A 195 -8.89 14.44 27.95
C GLY A 195 -10.17 13.73 27.50
N THR A 196 -10.21 12.42 27.66
CA THR A 196 -11.39 11.61 27.40
C THR A 196 -12.49 11.89 28.42
N ASP A 197 -13.73 12.03 27.94
CA ASP A 197 -14.90 12.10 28.79
C ASP A 197 -15.26 10.69 29.29
N TYR A 198 -14.63 10.27 30.38
CA TYR A 198 -14.84 8.93 30.92
C TYR A 198 -16.26 8.71 31.44
N HIS A 199 -17.01 9.76 31.80
CA HIS A 199 -18.42 9.62 32.20
C HIS A 199 -19.33 9.33 30.99
N LEU A 200 -19.14 10.06 29.88
CA LEU A 200 -19.84 9.76 28.64
C LEU A 200 -19.46 8.37 28.13
N LEU A 201 -18.16 8.03 28.15
CA LEU A 201 -17.70 6.71 27.74
C LEU A 201 -18.31 5.60 28.62
N ASP A 202 -18.37 5.78 29.93
CA ASP A 202 -18.97 4.80 30.84
C ASP A 202 -20.45 4.56 30.54
N ARG A 203 -21.21 5.64 30.29
CA ARG A 203 -22.62 5.55 29.89
C ARG A 203 -22.78 4.77 28.58
N LEU A 204 -21.97 5.07 27.57
CA LEU A 204 -21.98 4.34 26.29
C LEU A 204 -21.66 2.85 26.48
N LEU A 205 -20.68 2.52 27.32
CA LEU A 205 -20.33 1.12 27.61
C LEU A 205 -21.43 0.39 28.39
N PHE A 206 -22.13 1.08 29.28
CA PHE A 206 -23.26 0.53 30.02
C PHE A 206 -24.46 0.26 29.10
N GLU A 207 -24.81 1.21 28.24
CA GLU A 207 -25.85 1.04 27.21
C GLU A 207 -25.52 -0.11 26.26
N ASP A 208 -24.26 -0.22 25.83
CA ASP A 208 -23.77 -1.30 24.98
C ASP A 208 -23.86 -2.68 25.67
N GLU A 209 -23.53 -2.78 26.97
CA GLU A 209 -23.68 -4.02 27.76
C GLU A 209 -25.14 -4.41 27.97
N ALA A 210 -26.06 -3.44 28.09
CA ALA A 210 -27.48 -3.66 28.32
C ALA A 210 -28.23 -4.19 27.09
N LEU A 211 -27.64 -4.14 25.89
CA LEU A 211 -28.29 -4.57 24.66
C LEU A 211 -28.71 -6.07 24.71
N PRO A 212 -30.00 -6.39 24.53
CA PRO A 212 -30.52 -7.75 24.70
C PRO A 212 -30.02 -8.71 23.60
N ASN A 213 -29.66 -8.19 22.43
CA ASN A 213 -29.33 -8.97 21.24
C ASN A 213 -27.85 -9.36 21.14
N ILE A 214 -26.98 -8.85 22.03
CA ILE A 214 -25.57 -9.22 22.03
C ILE A 214 -25.42 -10.59 22.65
N GLN A 215 -25.02 -11.57 21.83
CA GLN A 215 -24.57 -12.85 22.36
C GLN A 215 -23.06 -12.75 22.63
N HIS A 216 -22.59 -13.24 23.78
CA HIS A 216 -21.16 -13.39 24.09
C HIS A 216 -20.57 -14.72 23.61
N ARG A 217 -19.41 -14.66 22.93
CA ARG A 217 -18.75 -15.85 22.41
C ARG A 217 -18.22 -16.76 23.54
N ALA A 218 -18.90 -17.87 23.79
CA ALA A 218 -18.41 -18.94 24.66
C ALA A 218 -17.42 -19.89 23.95
N PRO A 219 -16.36 -20.39 24.62
CA PRO A 219 -15.54 -21.49 24.14
C PRO A 219 -16.38 -22.77 23.99
N LYS A 220 -16.37 -23.38 22.80
CA LYS A 220 -17.13 -24.62 22.53
C LYS A 220 -16.29 -25.90 22.59
N THR A 221 -14.97 -25.75 22.62
CA THR A 221 -14.02 -26.86 22.57
C THR A 221 -12.97 -26.67 23.65
N ILE A 222 -12.41 -27.78 24.16
CA ILE A 222 -11.34 -27.77 25.17
C ILE A 222 -10.16 -26.91 24.69
N ARG A 223 -9.84 -26.96 23.39
CA ARG A 223 -8.77 -26.13 22.81
C ARG A 223 -9.07 -24.63 22.88
N GLN A 224 -10.32 -24.22 22.64
CA GLN A 224 -10.73 -22.81 22.75
C GLN A 224 -10.73 -22.34 24.21
N MET A 225 -11.14 -23.22 25.12
CA MET A 225 -11.16 -22.96 26.57
C MET A 225 -9.73 -22.76 27.10
N ARG A 226 -8.84 -23.73 26.86
CA ARG A 226 -7.41 -23.62 27.21
C ARG A 226 -6.75 -22.39 26.60
N ALA A 227 -7.12 -22.02 25.37
CA ALA A 227 -6.60 -20.81 24.74
C ALA A 227 -7.08 -19.53 25.45
N ALA A 228 -8.31 -19.50 25.96
CA ALA A 228 -8.83 -18.38 26.75
C ALA A 228 -8.15 -18.31 28.13
N GLU A 229 -7.99 -19.44 28.82
CA GLU A 229 -7.31 -19.55 30.12
C GLU A 229 -5.86 -19.09 30.02
N ASN A 230 -5.11 -19.60 29.03
CA ASN A 230 -3.73 -19.19 28.77
C ASN A 230 -3.62 -17.69 28.44
N ASN A 231 -4.57 -17.14 27.67
CA ASN A 231 -4.58 -15.70 27.36
C ASN A 231 -4.82 -14.86 28.64
N MET A 232 -5.66 -15.33 29.55
CA MET A 232 -5.90 -14.65 30.83
C MET A 232 -4.72 -14.77 31.79
N GLN A 233 -4.08 -15.93 31.89
CA GLN A 233 -2.86 -16.09 32.67
C GLN A 233 -1.73 -15.16 32.19
N GLN A 234 -1.58 -15.02 30.87
CA GLN A 234 -0.62 -14.10 30.28
C GLN A 234 -0.98 -12.64 30.57
N LEU A 235 -2.26 -12.27 30.48
CA LEU A 235 -2.73 -10.92 30.81
C LEU A 235 -2.47 -10.61 32.28
N VAL A 236 -2.91 -11.45 33.21
CA VAL A 236 -2.70 -11.27 34.65
C VAL A 236 -1.22 -11.19 34.99
N SER A 237 -0.39 -12.04 34.38
CA SER A 237 1.06 -11.94 34.53
C SER A 237 1.58 -10.59 34.02
N SER A 238 1.12 -10.09 32.87
CA SER A 238 1.51 -8.77 32.37
C SER A 238 1.06 -7.64 33.30
N LEU A 239 -0.16 -7.72 33.85
CA LEU A 239 -0.71 -6.70 34.75
C LEU A 239 0.09 -6.62 36.06
N LEU A 240 0.47 -7.76 36.63
CA LEU A 240 1.26 -7.83 37.87
C LEU A 240 2.73 -7.42 37.65
N HIS A 241 3.29 -7.64 36.46
CA HIS A 241 4.68 -7.28 36.11
C HIS A 241 4.78 -5.94 35.35
N GLY A 242 3.66 -5.27 35.11
CA GLY A 242 3.57 -4.12 34.22
C GLY A 242 4.46 -2.97 34.68
N LYS A 243 5.04 -2.25 33.71
CA LYS A 243 5.97 -1.12 33.92
C LYS A 243 5.39 0.06 34.72
N ALA A 244 4.16 0.00 35.19
CA ALA A 244 3.51 1.04 36.00
C ALA A 244 4.17 1.23 37.38
N VAL A 245 4.98 0.28 37.87
CA VAL A 245 5.84 0.52 39.05
C VAL A 245 7.11 1.32 38.69
N ILE A 246 7.44 1.47 37.40
CA ILE A 246 8.67 2.11 36.90
C ILE A 246 8.37 2.97 35.66
N GLY A 247 7.53 3.99 35.81
CA GLY A 247 7.19 4.96 34.76
C GLY A 247 8.02 6.24 34.83
N SER A 248 8.88 6.45 33.83
CA SER A 248 9.53 7.69 33.36
C SER A 248 9.12 9.03 34.04
N GLY A 249 9.62 9.28 35.24
CA GLY A 249 9.61 10.55 35.98
C GLY A 249 10.67 10.46 37.08
N ASN A 250 11.32 11.57 37.42
CA ASN A 250 12.52 11.68 38.26
C ASN A 250 12.67 10.55 39.32
N LYS A 251 13.58 9.58 39.09
CA LYS A 251 13.74 8.34 39.90
C LYS A 251 13.83 8.57 41.41
N LYS A 252 14.27 9.75 41.84
CA LYS A 252 14.41 10.12 43.26
C LYS A 252 13.09 10.50 43.93
N LYS A 253 12.09 11.02 43.20
CA LYS A 253 10.82 11.50 43.78
C LYS A 253 9.80 10.37 43.98
N VAL A 254 9.72 9.45 43.01
CA VAL A 254 8.86 8.25 43.09
C VAL A 254 9.41 7.24 44.10
N LYS A 255 10.73 7.06 44.16
CA LYS A 255 11.35 6.25 45.22
C LYS A 255 11.06 6.84 46.61
N SER A 256 11.13 8.17 46.77
CA SER A 256 10.74 8.82 48.03
C SER A 256 9.24 8.82 48.35
N GLU A 257 8.36 8.51 47.39
CA GLU A 257 6.91 8.39 47.63
C GLU A 257 6.49 6.93 47.83
N LEU A 258 7.14 5.96 47.17
CA LEU A 258 7.00 4.53 47.49
C LEU A 258 7.63 4.17 48.84
N ASP A 259 8.79 4.74 49.18
CA ASP A 259 9.44 4.56 50.49
C ASP A 259 8.68 5.31 51.62
N LYS A 260 7.72 6.19 51.28
CA LYS A 260 6.83 6.86 52.25
C LYS A 260 5.46 6.17 52.40
N ALA A 261 5.16 5.20 51.55
CA ALA A 261 3.95 4.37 51.64
C ALA A 261 4.24 3.05 52.39
N GLU A 262 5.07 3.09 53.45
CA GLU A 262 5.34 1.99 54.38
C GLU A 262 4.16 1.73 55.35
N HIS A 263 2.93 1.78 54.83
CA HIS A 263 1.81 1.05 55.40
C HIS A 263 1.27 0.14 54.31
N VAL A 264 1.99 -0.95 54.07
CA VAL A 264 1.48 -2.08 53.28
C VAL A 264 0.39 -2.72 54.12
N ASP A 265 -0.85 -2.45 53.75
CA ASP A 265 -2.04 -3.02 54.39
C ASP A 265 -1.96 -4.56 54.39
N CYS A 266 -2.29 -5.20 55.53
CA CYS A 266 -2.25 -6.66 55.71
C CYS A 266 -3.05 -7.37 54.59
N ASP A 267 -4.17 -6.77 54.21
CA ASP A 267 -5.05 -7.23 53.13
C ASP A 267 -4.33 -7.34 51.79
N THR A 268 -3.39 -6.44 51.49
CA THR A 268 -2.64 -6.46 50.21
C THR A 268 -1.61 -7.59 50.18
N GLN A 269 -1.05 -7.98 51.32
CA GLN A 269 -0.15 -9.13 51.42
C GLN A 269 -0.92 -10.45 51.28
N ASN A 270 -2.07 -10.55 51.94
CA ASN A 270 -2.95 -11.72 51.83
C ASN A 270 -3.41 -11.92 50.37
N LEU A 271 -3.89 -10.85 49.72
CA LEU A 271 -4.25 -10.87 48.29
C LEU A 271 -3.09 -11.28 47.37
N GLN A 272 -1.86 -10.85 47.68
CA GLN A 272 -0.68 -11.22 46.91
C GLN A 272 -0.34 -12.72 47.06
N GLN A 273 -0.53 -13.28 48.26
CA GLN A 273 -0.33 -14.70 48.52
C GLN A 273 -1.40 -15.53 47.80
N GLU A 274 -2.68 -15.18 47.93
CA GLU A 274 -3.78 -15.84 47.21
C GLU A 274 -3.57 -15.84 45.69
N LEU A 275 -3.16 -14.70 45.11
CA LEU A 275 -2.84 -14.61 43.68
C LEU A 275 -1.68 -15.53 43.27
N THR A 276 -0.72 -15.74 44.16
CA THR A 276 0.40 -16.64 43.91
C THR A 276 -0.06 -18.10 43.90
N GLU A 277 -0.90 -18.47 44.86
CA GLU A 277 -1.50 -19.81 44.97
C GLU A 277 -2.42 -20.15 43.78
N LEU A 278 -3.29 -19.21 43.38
CA LEU A 278 -4.16 -19.36 42.21
C LEU A 278 -3.36 -19.56 40.92
N ARG A 279 -2.25 -18.83 40.74
CA ARG A 279 -1.37 -18.96 39.58
C ARG A 279 -0.60 -20.28 39.57
N GLN A 280 -0.11 -20.74 40.72
CA GLN A 280 0.52 -22.06 40.85
C GLN A 280 -0.46 -23.19 40.52
N SER A 281 -1.73 -23.00 40.87
CA SER A 281 -2.83 -23.92 40.58
C SER A 281 -3.40 -23.79 39.16
N ASN A 282 -2.73 -23.03 38.28
CA ASN A 282 -3.09 -22.80 36.87
C ASN A 282 -4.50 -22.23 36.65
N TYR A 283 -5.03 -21.41 37.56
CA TYR A 283 -6.28 -20.66 37.31
C TYR A 283 -6.10 -19.61 36.20
N PRO A 284 -7.19 -19.16 35.54
CA PRO A 284 -8.58 -19.56 35.74
C PRO A 284 -8.91 -20.91 35.10
N HIS A 285 -9.92 -21.60 35.63
CA HIS A 285 -10.53 -22.79 35.04
C HIS A 285 -11.96 -22.45 34.63
N TYR A 286 -12.27 -22.51 33.33
CA TYR A 286 -13.60 -22.14 32.83
C TYR A 286 -14.54 -23.34 32.70
N GLU A 287 -15.83 -23.10 32.96
CA GLU A 287 -16.86 -24.12 32.82
C GLU A 287 -17.19 -24.40 31.34
N ARG A 288 -17.44 -25.68 31.01
CA ARG A 288 -17.58 -26.16 29.62
C ARG A 288 -18.97 -25.95 29.03
N GLU A 289 -20.01 -26.06 29.84
CA GLU A 289 -21.42 -26.10 29.40
C GLU A 289 -22.21 -25.01 30.09
N VAL A 290 -22.25 -23.85 29.44
CA VAL A 290 -22.82 -22.65 30.05
C VAL A 290 -23.95 -22.18 29.16
N ASP A 291 -25.14 -22.11 29.75
CA ASP A 291 -26.27 -21.43 29.14
C ASP A 291 -25.89 -19.98 28.79
N SER A 292 -26.41 -19.48 27.67
CA SER A 292 -26.12 -18.10 27.23
C SER A 292 -26.57 -17.06 28.26
N GLY A 293 -27.57 -17.37 29.10
CA GLY A 293 -28.01 -16.54 30.23
C GLY A 293 -26.97 -16.50 31.34
N ALA A 294 -26.49 -17.66 31.79
CA ALA A 294 -25.48 -17.77 32.85
C ALA A 294 -24.16 -17.05 32.50
N LEU A 295 -23.70 -17.14 31.25
CA LEU A 295 -22.51 -16.41 30.79
C LEU A 295 -22.73 -14.88 30.84
N LYS A 296 -23.92 -14.41 30.45
CA LYS A 296 -24.27 -12.99 30.47
C LYS A 296 -24.35 -12.46 31.90
N GLU A 297 -24.96 -13.23 32.81
CA GLU A 297 -25.07 -12.88 34.22
C GLU A 297 -23.69 -12.86 34.91
N CYS A 298 -22.87 -13.90 34.70
CA CYS A 298 -21.51 -13.95 35.24
C CYS A 298 -20.66 -12.77 34.73
N SER A 299 -20.73 -12.46 33.43
CA SER A 299 -20.05 -11.30 32.84
C SER A 299 -20.54 -9.99 33.46
N ALA A 300 -21.84 -9.81 33.63
CA ALA A 300 -22.41 -8.59 34.21
C ALA A 300 -21.98 -8.40 35.67
N ASN A 301 -21.98 -9.48 36.47
CA ASN A 301 -21.52 -9.48 37.85
C ASN A 301 -20.03 -9.15 37.96
N LEU A 302 -19.19 -9.77 37.12
CA LEU A 302 -17.76 -9.45 37.03
C LEU A 302 -17.55 -7.99 36.66
N ASN A 303 -18.23 -7.49 35.63
CA ASN A 303 -18.08 -6.11 35.17
C ASN A 303 -18.56 -5.10 36.23
N ARG A 304 -19.63 -5.40 36.98
CA ARG A 304 -20.07 -4.60 38.13
C ARG A 304 -19.00 -4.53 39.22
N SER A 305 -18.41 -5.67 39.58
CA SER A 305 -17.33 -5.74 40.57
C SER A 305 -16.10 -4.95 40.11
N LEU A 306 -15.68 -5.12 38.85
CA LEU A 306 -14.55 -4.38 38.27
C LEU A 306 -14.80 -2.87 38.27
N ARG A 307 -16.01 -2.40 37.91
CA ARG A 307 -16.37 -0.97 37.97
C ARG A 307 -16.25 -0.43 39.39
N SER A 308 -16.80 -1.14 40.38
CA SER A 308 -16.69 -0.75 41.80
C SER A 308 -15.24 -0.67 42.27
N ILE A 309 -14.38 -1.59 41.84
CA ILE A 309 -12.94 -1.54 42.14
C ILE A 309 -12.27 -0.30 41.53
N PHE A 310 -12.62 0.05 40.29
CA PHE A 310 -12.06 1.23 39.62
C PHE A 310 -12.62 2.56 40.13
N GLU A 311 -13.86 2.61 40.63
CA GLU A 311 -14.45 3.81 41.23
C GLU A 311 -13.69 4.29 42.48
N VAL A 312 -13.16 3.34 43.26
CA VAL A 312 -12.37 3.62 44.47
C VAL A 312 -10.87 3.76 44.17
N ALA A 313 -10.45 3.60 42.91
CA ALA A 313 -9.04 3.68 42.52
C ALA A 313 -8.49 5.11 42.68
N GLN A 314 -7.45 5.24 43.48
CA GLN A 314 -6.74 6.47 43.78
C GLN A 314 -5.23 6.20 43.72
N PRO A 315 -4.38 7.23 43.50
CA PRO A 315 -2.93 7.05 43.44
C PRO A 315 -2.32 6.28 44.63
N SER A 316 -2.92 6.39 45.82
CA SER A 316 -2.49 5.72 47.05
C SER A 316 -2.81 4.21 47.10
N ASN A 317 -3.81 3.72 46.36
CA ASN A 317 -4.28 2.33 46.44
C ASN A 317 -4.16 1.55 45.11
N LEU A 318 -3.52 2.11 44.08
CA LEU A 318 -3.40 1.50 42.75
C LEU A 318 -2.88 0.06 42.77
N ARG A 319 -1.94 -0.27 43.67
CA ARG A 319 -1.41 -1.62 43.82
C ARG A 319 -2.50 -2.61 44.27
N SER A 320 -3.29 -2.22 45.26
CA SER A 320 -4.44 -3.01 45.75
C SER A 320 -5.51 -3.14 44.66
N THR A 321 -5.80 -2.05 43.93
CA THR A 321 -6.73 -2.06 42.77
C THR A 321 -6.29 -3.09 41.72
N ILE A 322 -5.02 -3.08 41.32
CA ILE A 322 -4.48 -4.03 40.32
C ILE A 322 -4.61 -5.48 40.82
N MET A 323 -4.32 -5.73 42.10
CA MET A 323 -4.44 -7.07 42.69
C MET A 323 -5.89 -7.55 42.71
N LYS A 324 -6.83 -6.71 43.15
CA LYS A 324 -8.27 -7.04 43.16
C LYS A 324 -8.81 -7.32 41.75
N VAL A 325 -8.38 -6.54 40.76
CA VAL A 325 -8.70 -6.80 39.35
C VAL A 325 -8.14 -8.17 38.92
N CYS A 326 -6.87 -8.45 39.19
CA CYS A 326 -6.25 -9.72 38.83
C CYS A 326 -6.94 -10.92 39.51
N HIS A 327 -7.30 -10.78 40.80
CA HIS A 327 -8.00 -11.81 41.57
C HIS A 327 -9.34 -12.12 40.92
N ASN A 328 -10.16 -11.10 40.65
CA ASN A 328 -11.45 -11.26 39.99
C ASN A 328 -11.34 -11.91 38.60
N LEU A 329 -10.28 -11.63 37.85
CA LEU A 329 -10.04 -12.26 36.54
C LEU A 329 -9.64 -13.74 36.65
N LEU A 330 -8.94 -14.15 37.71
CA LEU A 330 -8.53 -15.53 37.95
C LEU A 330 -9.65 -16.39 38.57
N VAL A 331 -10.49 -15.79 39.41
CA VAL A 331 -11.56 -16.50 40.13
C VAL A 331 -12.83 -16.62 39.29
N SER A 332 -12.99 -15.81 38.25
CA SER A 332 -14.17 -15.90 37.37
C SER A 332 -14.28 -17.28 36.73
N SER A 333 -15.45 -17.92 36.89
CA SER A 333 -15.78 -19.22 36.29
C SER A 333 -16.01 -19.14 34.78
N GLN A 334 -16.04 -17.93 34.21
CA GLN A 334 -16.31 -17.68 32.81
C GLN A 334 -15.24 -16.80 32.15
N PRO A 335 -14.96 -16.99 30.85
CA PRO A 335 -13.99 -16.18 30.13
C PRO A 335 -14.48 -14.74 29.94
N PRO A 336 -13.56 -13.74 29.98
CA PRO A 336 -13.91 -12.35 29.76
C PRO A 336 -14.61 -12.09 28.41
N THR A 337 -15.67 -11.31 28.47
CA THR A 337 -16.44 -10.89 27.29
C THR A 337 -15.87 -9.59 26.71
N ILE A 338 -16.42 -9.14 25.57
CA ILE A 338 -15.99 -7.87 24.98
C ILE A 338 -16.23 -6.68 25.91
N HIS A 339 -17.32 -6.72 26.70
CA HIS A 339 -17.62 -5.66 27.68
C HIS A 339 -16.64 -5.70 28.85
N THR A 340 -16.18 -6.88 29.29
CA THR A 340 -15.11 -6.98 30.30
C THR A 340 -13.83 -6.31 29.83
N TYR A 341 -13.42 -6.54 28.58
CA TYR A 341 -12.28 -5.82 27.99
C TYR A 341 -12.52 -4.31 27.92
N ASN A 342 -13.71 -3.86 27.52
CA ASN A 342 -14.03 -2.43 27.48
C ASN A 342 -13.95 -1.80 28.88
N THR A 343 -14.49 -2.46 29.91
CA THR A 343 -14.43 -2.02 31.31
C THR A 343 -12.99 -1.95 31.83
N LEU A 344 -12.15 -2.94 31.52
CA LEU A 344 -10.75 -2.94 31.91
C LEU A 344 -9.96 -1.81 31.23
N ILE A 345 -10.11 -1.62 29.91
CA ILE A 345 -9.42 -0.55 29.16
C ILE A 345 -9.81 0.81 29.75
N LYS A 346 -11.12 1.08 29.85
CA LYS A 346 -11.65 2.33 30.42
C LYS A 346 -11.19 2.53 31.86
N GLY A 347 -11.26 1.48 32.69
CA GLY A 347 -10.90 1.55 34.11
C GLY A 347 -9.42 1.87 34.33
N PHE A 348 -8.53 1.18 33.62
CA PHE A 348 -7.09 1.46 33.72
C PHE A 348 -6.72 2.83 33.13
N ASP A 349 -7.32 3.24 32.01
CA ASP A 349 -7.07 4.57 31.44
C ASP A 349 -7.58 5.70 32.35
N ALA A 350 -8.78 5.57 32.93
CA ALA A 350 -9.33 6.54 33.88
C ALA A 350 -8.50 6.63 35.16
N ALA A 351 -7.90 5.53 35.61
CA ALA A 351 -6.97 5.49 36.74
C ALA A 351 -5.54 5.98 36.39
N GLY A 352 -5.29 6.41 35.15
CA GLY A 352 -3.96 6.85 34.68
C GLY A 352 -2.94 5.71 34.47
N LEU A 353 -3.38 4.45 34.55
CA LEU A 353 -2.58 3.24 34.39
C LEU A 353 -2.51 2.79 32.91
N HIS A 354 -2.23 3.73 32.00
CA HIS A 354 -2.26 3.49 30.55
C HIS A 354 -1.42 2.30 30.05
N PRO A 355 -0.20 2.02 30.58
CA PRO A 355 0.56 0.85 30.15
C PRO A 355 -0.17 -0.48 30.39
N LEU A 356 -0.93 -0.57 31.48
CA LEU A 356 -1.74 -1.76 31.79
C LEU A 356 -2.94 -1.85 30.86
N ALA A 357 -3.58 -0.72 30.55
CA ALA A 357 -4.61 -0.68 29.52
C ALA A 357 -4.08 -1.15 28.15
N SER A 358 -2.84 -0.80 27.78
CA SER A 358 -2.20 -1.30 26.55
C SER A 358 -1.99 -2.82 26.56
N ASP A 359 -1.68 -3.42 27.71
CA ASP A 359 -1.58 -4.88 27.85
C ASP A 359 -2.95 -5.55 27.69
N VAL A 360 -4.02 -4.94 28.23
CA VAL A 360 -5.41 -5.38 28.02
C VAL A 360 -5.78 -5.30 26.53
N VAL A 361 -5.46 -4.19 25.84
CA VAL A 361 -5.68 -4.04 24.39
C VAL A 361 -4.94 -5.11 23.60
N LYS A 362 -3.70 -5.44 23.96
CA LYS A 362 -2.93 -6.52 23.33
C LYS A 362 -3.60 -7.88 23.52
N SER A 363 -4.06 -8.19 24.73
CA SER A 363 -4.82 -9.42 25.02
C SER A 363 -6.14 -9.48 24.24
N LEU A 364 -6.86 -8.37 24.10
CA LEU A 364 -8.05 -8.27 23.24
C LEU A 364 -7.71 -8.61 21.78
N PHE A 365 -6.59 -8.14 21.25
CA PHE A 365 -6.15 -8.50 19.91
C PHE A 365 -5.64 -9.94 19.77
N GLN A 366 -5.31 -10.62 20.86
CA GLN A 366 -5.01 -12.07 20.87
C GLN A 366 -6.27 -12.94 20.99
N SER A 367 -7.36 -12.42 21.56
CA SER A 367 -8.65 -13.11 21.68
C SER A 367 -9.36 -13.31 20.33
N LYS A 368 -10.57 -13.88 20.33
CA LYS A 368 -11.40 -14.01 19.12
C LYS A 368 -12.77 -13.31 19.26
N LEU A 369 -12.81 -12.29 20.11
CA LEU A 369 -13.99 -11.47 20.36
C LEU A 369 -14.20 -10.44 19.24
N GLU A 370 -15.47 -10.21 18.90
CA GLU A 370 -15.92 -9.19 17.94
C GLU A 370 -16.08 -7.85 18.69
N PRO A 371 -15.50 -6.73 18.21
CA PRO A 371 -15.64 -5.44 18.88
C PRO A 371 -17.06 -4.86 18.70
N THR A 372 -17.53 -4.15 19.71
CA THR A 372 -18.76 -3.35 19.66
C THR A 372 -18.46 -1.90 19.29
N GLN A 373 -19.49 -1.06 19.12
CA GLN A 373 -19.29 0.39 18.94
C GLN A 373 -18.52 0.99 20.13
N GLY A 374 -18.90 0.60 21.36
CA GLY A 374 -18.20 0.97 22.58
C GLY A 374 -16.73 0.56 22.58
N THR A 375 -16.39 -0.63 22.07
CA THR A 375 -14.99 -1.05 21.93
C THR A 375 -14.21 -0.15 20.98
N LEU A 376 -14.78 0.26 19.85
CA LEU A 376 -14.10 1.13 18.88
C LEU A 376 -13.78 2.48 19.50
N VAL A 377 -14.74 3.06 20.22
CA VAL A 377 -14.56 4.33 20.97
C VAL A 377 -13.52 4.17 22.07
N CYS A 378 -13.56 3.09 22.86
CA CYS A 378 -12.54 2.78 23.87
C CYS A 378 -11.13 2.71 23.28
N LEU A 379 -10.94 1.99 22.16
CA LEU A 379 -9.63 1.85 21.52
C LEU A 379 -9.10 3.19 21.01
N LEU A 380 -9.94 4.00 20.38
CA LEU A 380 -9.56 5.32 19.87
C LEU A 380 -9.17 6.27 21.02
N ASN A 381 -9.95 6.28 22.11
CA ASN A 381 -9.65 7.08 23.29
C ASN A 381 -8.39 6.59 24.01
N HIS A 382 -8.18 5.28 24.18
CA HIS A 382 -6.95 4.73 24.77
C HIS A 382 -5.68 5.22 24.05
N PHE A 383 -5.68 5.15 22.71
CA PHE A 383 -4.53 5.62 21.94
C PHE A 383 -4.37 7.15 21.96
N LYS A 384 -5.48 7.89 22.11
CA LYS A 384 -5.45 9.34 22.37
C LYS A 384 -4.79 9.67 23.71
N GLU A 385 -5.16 8.98 24.79
CA GLU A 385 -4.64 9.20 26.16
C GLU A 385 -3.16 8.80 26.28
N THR A 386 -2.75 7.71 25.64
CA THR A 386 -1.33 7.29 25.56
C THR A 386 -0.48 8.17 24.63
N ASN A 387 -1.10 9.11 23.92
CA ASN A 387 -0.48 9.91 22.85
C ASN A 387 0.19 9.04 21.76
N ASP A 388 -0.36 7.86 21.47
CA ASP A 388 0.13 6.94 20.45
C ASP A 388 -0.58 7.14 19.11
N SER A 389 -0.13 8.16 18.38
CA SER A 389 -0.66 8.45 17.04
C SER A 389 -0.50 7.30 16.03
N GLY A 390 0.47 6.40 16.23
CA GLY A 390 0.73 5.30 15.30
C GLY A 390 -0.32 4.19 15.42
N ASN A 391 -0.60 3.78 16.65
CA ASN A 391 -1.63 2.77 16.90
C ASN A 391 -3.05 3.32 16.71
N PHE A 392 -3.31 4.59 17.08
CA PHE A 392 -4.56 5.27 16.76
C PHE A 392 -4.91 5.17 15.26
N ASN A 393 -3.94 5.52 14.43
CA ASN A 393 -4.05 5.47 12.97
C ASN A 393 -4.26 4.05 12.42
N ASN A 394 -3.55 3.06 12.99
CA ASN A 394 -3.70 1.64 12.63
C ASN A 394 -5.12 1.12 12.95
N ILE A 395 -5.74 1.56 14.05
CA ILE A 395 -7.13 1.22 14.36
C ILE A 395 -8.08 1.76 13.28
N ILE A 396 -7.93 3.01 12.86
CA ILE A 396 -8.75 3.58 11.76
C ILE A 396 -8.55 2.80 10.46
N GLU A 397 -7.31 2.42 10.12
CA GLU A 397 -7.02 1.61 8.93
C GLU A 397 -7.63 0.19 9.00
N ARG A 398 -7.73 -0.39 10.20
CA ARG A 398 -8.43 -1.66 10.42
C ARG A 398 -9.94 -1.53 10.35
N MET A 399 -10.51 -0.43 10.86
CA MET A 399 -11.95 -0.12 10.81
C MET A 399 -12.43 0.09 9.37
N THR A 400 -11.63 0.79 8.56
CA THR A 400 -11.89 1.00 7.12
C THR A 400 -11.52 -0.21 6.26
N GLY A 401 -10.88 -1.23 6.83
CA GLY A 401 -10.43 -2.43 6.13
C GLY A 401 -9.30 -2.22 5.11
N ARG A 402 -8.61 -1.08 5.17
CA ARG A 402 -7.34 -0.85 4.44
C ARG A 402 -6.24 -1.76 4.95
N ASP A 403 -6.23 -2.04 6.25
CA ASP A 403 -5.38 -3.07 6.84
C ASP A 403 -6.03 -4.45 6.62
N CYS A 404 -5.29 -5.38 5.99
CA CYS A 404 -5.78 -6.72 5.66
C CYS A 404 -6.12 -7.59 6.89
N ARG A 405 -5.67 -7.18 8.08
CA ARG A 405 -6.01 -7.86 9.34
C ARG A 405 -7.48 -7.62 9.71
N GLY A 406 -8.05 -6.48 9.32
CA GLY A 406 -9.39 -6.03 9.72
C GLY A 406 -9.51 -5.75 11.23
N ILE A 407 -10.67 -5.24 11.65
CA ILE A 407 -10.96 -4.91 13.06
C ILE A 407 -11.60 -6.08 13.83
N LYS A 408 -11.47 -7.33 13.37
CA LYS A 408 -12.07 -8.55 13.99
C LYS A 408 -13.60 -8.65 13.95
N ILE A 409 -14.28 -7.89 13.10
CA ILE A 409 -15.72 -8.08 12.83
C ILE A 409 -15.90 -9.34 11.97
N ARG A 410 -15.46 -9.28 10.72
CA ARG A 410 -15.45 -10.46 9.85
C ARG A 410 -14.42 -10.33 8.74
N ARG A 411 -13.73 -11.44 8.48
CA ARG A 411 -12.74 -11.58 7.41
C ARG A 411 -12.80 -12.98 6.83
N LYS A 412 -12.91 -13.10 5.51
CA LYS A 412 -12.94 -14.37 4.78
C LYS A 412 -12.01 -14.33 3.57
N LEU A 413 -11.48 -15.47 3.16
CA LEU A 413 -10.72 -15.57 1.91
C LEU A 413 -11.65 -15.29 0.73
N ILE A 414 -11.12 -14.73 -0.35
CA ILE A 414 -11.93 -14.43 -1.55
C ILE A 414 -12.49 -15.73 -2.13
N ASP A 415 -11.65 -16.76 -2.23
CA ASP A 415 -12.02 -18.08 -2.75
C ASP A 415 -13.18 -18.70 -1.96
N GLU A 416 -13.10 -18.69 -0.61
CA GLU A 416 -14.17 -19.15 0.27
C GLU A 416 -15.49 -18.37 0.02
N VAL A 417 -15.40 -17.05 -0.20
CA VAL A 417 -16.58 -16.22 -0.44
C VAL A 417 -17.19 -16.51 -1.81
N LEU A 418 -16.37 -16.80 -2.82
CA LEU A 418 -16.85 -17.16 -4.16
C LEU A 418 -17.50 -18.55 -4.18
N GLU A 419 -17.03 -19.49 -3.37
CA GLU A 419 -17.56 -20.85 -3.31
C GLU A 419 -18.85 -20.98 -2.48
N ASP A 420 -19.03 -20.20 -1.40
CA ASP A 420 -20.19 -20.30 -0.51
C ASP A 420 -21.24 -19.20 -0.81
N PRO A 421 -22.43 -19.55 -1.34
CA PRO A 421 -23.50 -18.57 -1.64
C PRO A 421 -23.96 -17.74 -0.42
N GLN A 422 -23.84 -18.28 0.79
CA GLN A 422 -24.20 -17.56 2.00
C GLN A 422 -23.15 -16.49 2.35
N LEU A 423 -21.88 -16.76 2.06
CA LEU A 423 -20.81 -15.75 2.17
C LEU A 423 -20.95 -14.67 1.08
N GLN A 424 -21.30 -15.03 -0.15
CA GLN A 424 -21.63 -14.04 -1.19
C GLN A 424 -22.77 -13.12 -0.76
N ARG A 425 -23.87 -13.70 -0.24
CA ARG A 425 -25.02 -12.93 0.27
C ARG A 425 -24.63 -11.99 1.40
N TRP A 426 -23.76 -12.43 2.31
CA TRP A 426 -23.19 -11.56 3.34
C TRP A 426 -22.40 -10.38 2.74
N ALA A 427 -21.50 -10.65 1.79
CA ALA A 427 -20.69 -9.62 1.14
C ALA A 427 -21.52 -8.59 0.35
N LEU A 428 -22.68 -8.99 -0.17
CA LEU A 428 -23.63 -8.09 -0.85
C LEU A 428 -24.42 -7.22 0.14
N LEU A 429 -24.82 -7.79 1.29
CA LEU A 429 -25.69 -7.13 2.27
C LEU A 429 -24.93 -6.21 3.24
N LYS A 430 -23.65 -6.47 3.50
CA LYS A 430 -22.82 -5.73 4.46
C LYS A 430 -21.88 -4.78 3.75
N ASP A 431 -21.35 -3.81 4.50
CA ASP A 431 -20.28 -2.97 3.99
C ASP A 431 -18.94 -3.70 4.09
N VAL A 432 -18.44 -4.15 2.94
CA VAL A 432 -17.22 -4.95 2.83
C VAL A 432 -16.21 -4.30 1.91
N VAL A 433 -14.93 -4.50 2.21
CA VAL A 433 -13.83 -4.17 1.32
C VAL A 433 -13.15 -5.44 0.85
N VAL A 434 -12.90 -5.50 -0.45
CA VAL A 434 -12.17 -6.59 -1.10
C VAL A 434 -10.71 -6.18 -1.25
N THR A 435 -9.85 -6.82 -0.48
CA THR A 435 -8.38 -6.71 -0.58
C THR A 435 -7.85 -7.72 -1.60
N LYS A 436 -6.53 -7.89 -1.74
CA LYS A 436 -5.95 -8.90 -2.65
C LYS A 436 -6.27 -10.34 -2.28
N LYS A 437 -6.55 -10.62 -1.00
CA LYS A 437 -6.69 -11.98 -0.47
C LYS A 437 -7.94 -12.19 0.37
N TYR A 438 -8.48 -11.12 0.95
CA TYR A 438 -9.57 -11.21 1.90
C TYR A 438 -10.72 -10.25 1.55
N VAL A 439 -11.94 -10.71 1.82
CA VAL A 439 -13.13 -9.87 1.98
C VAL A 439 -13.28 -9.54 3.47
N ILE A 440 -13.28 -8.24 3.80
CA ILE A 440 -13.28 -7.72 5.18
C ILE A 440 -14.52 -6.86 5.39
N GLU A 441 -15.31 -7.14 6.43
CA GLU A 441 -16.41 -6.26 6.85
C GLU A 441 -15.85 -5.05 7.60
N ARG A 442 -16.23 -3.85 7.12
CA ARG A 442 -15.84 -2.57 7.70
C ARG A 442 -16.59 -2.33 9.01
N ALA A 443 -16.01 -1.51 9.88
CA ALA A 443 -16.73 -0.99 11.03
C ALA A 443 -17.85 -0.04 10.57
N TRP A 444 -18.91 0.03 11.38
CA TRP A 444 -19.96 1.02 11.20
C TRP A 444 -19.56 2.33 11.90
N PHE A 445 -19.64 3.44 11.18
CA PHE A 445 -19.22 4.76 11.69
C PHE A 445 -20.43 5.57 12.13
N ASP A 446 -20.77 5.49 13.42
CA ASP A 446 -21.80 6.31 14.04
C ASP A 446 -21.23 7.64 14.58
N THR A 447 -22.11 8.48 15.14
CA THR A 447 -21.74 9.78 15.72
C THR A 447 -20.63 9.67 16.77
N GLN A 448 -20.65 8.63 17.61
CA GLN A 448 -19.67 8.48 18.71
C GLN A 448 -18.30 8.08 18.18
N VAL A 449 -18.26 7.18 17.18
CA VAL A 449 -17.04 6.81 16.49
C VAL A 449 -16.46 8.01 15.74
N PHE A 450 -17.28 8.76 15.01
CA PHE A 450 -16.83 9.99 14.35
C PHE A 450 -16.25 11.00 15.35
N ALA A 451 -16.93 11.23 16.48
CA ALA A 451 -16.46 12.13 17.53
C ALA A 451 -15.10 11.68 18.08
N ALA A 452 -14.93 10.40 18.43
CA ALA A 452 -13.67 9.86 18.93
C ALA A 452 -12.52 10.01 17.91
N ILE A 453 -12.80 9.82 16.61
CA ILE A 453 -11.82 10.05 15.53
C ILE A 453 -11.43 11.53 15.45
N ILE A 454 -12.41 12.44 15.48
CA ILE A 454 -12.18 13.89 15.41
C ILE A 454 -11.35 14.35 16.60
N GLU A 455 -11.71 13.96 17.82
CA GLU A 455 -10.99 14.32 19.05
C GLU A 455 -9.56 13.79 19.05
N GLY A 456 -9.35 12.55 18.60
CA GLY A 456 -8.01 12.00 18.44
C GLY A 456 -7.20 12.76 17.37
N MET A 457 -7.79 13.10 16.22
CA MET A 457 -7.15 13.94 15.20
C MET A 457 -6.74 15.31 15.76
N LEU A 458 -7.57 15.93 16.59
CA LEU A 458 -7.26 17.21 17.24
C LEU A 458 -6.11 17.08 18.24
N SER A 459 -6.12 16.03 19.09
CA SER A 459 -5.04 15.73 20.04
C SER A 459 -3.69 15.54 19.34
N PHE A 460 -3.68 14.82 18.21
CA PHE A 460 -2.47 14.59 17.40
C PHE A 460 -2.13 15.73 16.42
N ARG A 461 -2.88 16.83 16.47
CA ARG A 461 -2.68 18.03 15.65
C ARG A 461 -2.91 17.83 14.15
N TYR A 462 -3.69 16.83 13.75
CA TYR A 462 -4.16 16.61 12.38
C TYR A 462 -5.37 17.52 12.06
N LEU A 463 -5.21 18.83 12.29
CA LEU A 463 -6.31 19.80 12.31
C LEU A 463 -7.12 19.83 11.02
N ARG A 464 -6.46 19.86 9.86
CA ARG A 464 -7.15 19.92 8.55
C ARG A 464 -7.99 18.67 8.29
N ASN A 465 -7.51 17.51 8.73
CA ASN A 465 -8.24 16.25 8.62
C ASN A 465 -9.42 16.21 9.58
N ALA A 466 -9.27 16.75 10.79
CA ALA A 466 -10.39 16.89 11.75
C ALA A 466 -11.50 17.79 11.17
N VAL A 467 -11.15 18.95 10.61
CA VAL A 467 -12.09 19.85 9.93
C VAL A 467 -12.80 19.17 8.77
N ALA A 468 -12.06 18.44 7.92
CA ALA A 468 -12.65 17.71 6.80
C ALA A 468 -13.63 16.62 7.29
N THR A 469 -13.30 15.95 8.39
CA THR A 469 -14.14 14.88 8.99
C THR A 469 -15.42 15.45 9.59
N VAL A 470 -15.35 16.60 10.28
CA VAL A 470 -16.53 17.32 10.78
C VAL A 470 -17.41 17.81 9.63
N ALA A 471 -16.82 18.43 8.61
CA ALA A 471 -17.54 18.90 7.43
C ALA A 471 -18.29 17.76 6.73
N PHE A 472 -17.65 16.59 6.62
CA PHE A 472 -18.26 15.40 6.08
C PHE A 472 -19.39 14.87 6.97
N GLY A 473 -19.19 14.78 8.28
CA GLY A 473 -20.24 14.35 9.23
C GLY A 473 -21.49 15.24 9.17
N LEU A 474 -21.31 16.57 9.14
CA LEU A 474 -22.42 17.52 8.98
C LEU A 474 -23.13 17.33 7.62
N LYS A 475 -22.38 17.08 6.55
CA LYS A 475 -22.96 16.76 5.22
C LYS A 475 -23.86 15.52 5.30
N LEU A 476 -23.47 14.50 6.06
CA LEU A 476 -24.29 13.30 6.29
C LEU A 476 -25.49 13.53 7.21
N GLY A 477 -25.54 14.67 7.92
CA GLY A 477 -26.62 14.98 8.86
C GLY A 477 -26.33 14.59 10.31
N LEU A 478 -25.08 14.24 10.64
CA LEU A 478 -24.67 13.95 12.01
C LEU A 478 -24.51 15.25 12.80
N THR A 479 -24.90 15.23 14.07
CA THR A 479 -24.62 16.30 15.05
C THR A 479 -23.54 15.83 16.01
N PHE A 480 -22.59 16.72 16.33
CA PHE A 480 -21.51 16.42 17.28
C PHE A 480 -21.75 17.14 18.60
N SER A 481 -21.17 16.63 19.68
CA SER A 481 -21.32 17.24 21.00
C SER A 481 -20.78 18.68 21.02
N LEU A 482 -21.35 19.51 21.92
CA LEU A 482 -20.84 20.87 22.17
C LEU A 482 -19.34 20.85 22.47
N ARG A 483 -18.89 19.88 23.27
CA ARG A 483 -17.47 19.66 23.60
C ARG A 483 -16.61 19.47 22.34
N THR A 484 -16.97 18.53 21.46
CA THR A 484 -16.21 18.22 20.25
C THR A 484 -16.16 19.42 19.28
N MET A 485 -17.29 20.13 19.14
CA MET A 485 -17.39 21.31 18.27
C MET A 485 -16.59 22.50 18.82
N SER A 486 -16.66 22.75 20.13
CA SER A 486 -15.87 23.80 20.80
C SER A 486 -14.37 23.51 20.73
N GLN A 487 -13.93 22.25 20.92
CA GLN A 487 -12.54 21.86 20.72
C GLN A 487 -12.06 22.15 19.30
N LEU A 488 -12.85 21.80 18.27
CA LEU A 488 -12.50 22.09 16.88
C LEU A 488 -12.30 23.59 16.66
N LEU A 489 -13.23 24.41 17.14
CA LEU A 489 -13.19 25.87 17.02
C LEU A 489 -11.96 26.45 17.72
N ASP A 490 -11.72 26.06 18.98
CA ASP A 490 -10.56 26.51 19.76
C ASP A 490 -9.24 26.09 19.12
N HIS A 491 -9.14 24.86 18.60
CA HIS A 491 -7.95 24.40 17.89
C HIS A 491 -7.74 25.14 16.56
N CYS A 492 -8.81 25.49 15.84
CA CYS A 492 -8.71 26.29 14.62
C CYS A 492 -8.22 27.72 14.90
N VAL A 493 -8.80 28.38 15.91
CA VAL A 493 -8.37 29.72 16.35
C VAL A 493 -6.92 29.67 16.82
N ARG A 494 -6.56 28.66 17.62
CA ARG A 494 -5.20 28.48 18.14
C ARG A 494 -4.15 28.17 17.08
N ALA A 495 -4.51 27.45 16.03
CA ALA A 495 -3.56 27.13 14.96
C ALA A 495 -3.27 28.30 14.02
N LEU A 496 -4.17 29.31 13.96
CA LEU A 496 -4.12 30.42 13.01
C LEU A 496 -3.95 29.93 11.55
N ASP A 497 -4.55 28.78 11.21
CA ASP A 497 -4.47 28.18 9.88
C ASP A 497 -5.67 28.61 9.03
N PRO A 498 -5.49 29.49 8.02
CA PRO A 498 -6.59 30.01 7.23
C PRO A 498 -7.31 28.91 6.42
N LYS A 499 -6.63 27.82 6.06
CA LYS A 499 -7.25 26.70 5.34
C LYS A 499 -8.20 25.92 6.24
N ALA A 500 -7.80 25.69 7.50
CA ALA A 500 -8.65 25.03 8.49
C ALA A 500 -9.85 25.92 8.86
N ALA A 501 -9.60 27.21 9.11
CA ALA A 501 -10.64 28.19 9.43
C ALA A 501 -11.70 28.30 8.33
N SER A 502 -11.28 28.46 7.07
CA SER A 502 -12.20 28.51 5.92
C SER A 502 -13.00 27.20 5.76
N GLY A 503 -12.38 26.05 6.06
CA GLY A 503 -13.04 24.75 6.05
C GLY A 503 -14.19 24.65 7.07
N VAL A 504 -13.96 25.11 8.30
CA VAL A 504 -15.00 25.13 9.35
C VAL A 504 -16.13 26.08 8.99
N LEU A 505 -15.81 27.30 8.55
CA LEU A 505 -16.80 28.30 8.15
C LEU A 505 -17.72 27.76 7.04
N ARG A 506 -17.14 27.12 6.02
CA ARG A 506 -17.90 26.50 4.94
C ARG A 506 -18.77 25.34 5.44
N ALA A 507 -18.24 24.51 6.33
CA ALA A 507 -18.97 23.39 6.90
C ALA A 507 -20.22 23.86 7.66
N PHE A 508 -20.08 24.90 8.49
CA PHE A 508 -21.18 25.45 9.28
C PHE A 508 -22.21 26.13 8.40
N ALA A 509 -21.78 26.86 7.37
CA ALA A 509 -22.67 27.47 6.38
C ALA A 509 -23.47 26.44 5.57
N THR A 510 -22.98 25.20 5.43
CA THR A 510 -23.66 24.16 4.62
C THR A 510 -24.95 23.67 5.30
N LYS A 511 -24.94 23.50 6.64
CA LYS A 511 -26.12 23.08 7.42
C LYS A 511 -26.23 23.81 8.77
N PRO A 512 -26.64 25.09 8.78
CA PRO A 512 -26.69 25.91 10.00
C PRO A 512 -27.59 25.34 11.10
N ARG A 513 -28.71 24.68 10.76
CA ARG A 513 -29.64 24.08 11.73
C ARG A 513 -29.01 23.00 12.61
N LEU A 514 -28.03 22.26 12.09
CA LEU A 514 -27.32 21.24 12.88
C LEU A 514 -26.36 21.89 13.87
N VAL A 515 -25.82 23.07 13.54
CA VAL A 515 -24.98 23.85 14.45
C VAL A 515 -25.85 24.49 15.53
N GLU A 516 -27.01 25.04 15.15
CA GLU A 516 -28.00 25.60 16.08
C GLU A 516 -28.44 24.60 17.14
N ALA A 517 -28.70 23.35 16.75
CA ALA A 517 -29.08 22.28 17.67
C ALA A 517 -28.02 22.01 18.76
N VAL A 518 -26.74 22.30 18.48
CA VAL A 518 -25.64 22.12 19.43
C VAL A 518 -25.43 23.36 20.29
N PHE A 519 -25.55 24.55 19.70
CA PHE A 519 -25.34 25.85 20.36
C PHE A 519 -26.68 26.56 20.57
N TRP A 520 -27.60 25.92 21.32
CA TRP A 520 -28.97 26.43 21.50
C TRP A 520 -29.10 27.43 22.65
N ARG A 521 -28.20 27.40 23.65
CA ARG A 521 -28.21 28.35 24.78
C ARG A 521 -27.56 29.66 24.38
N GLU A 522 -28.03 30.77 24.96
CA GLU A 522 -27.49 32.11 24.69
C GLU A 522 -25.98 32.23 25.00
N CYS A 523 -25.52 31.60 26.08
CA CYS A 523 -24.09 31.55 26.42
C CYS A 523 -23.24 30.75 25.39
N ASP A 524 -23.81 29.73 24.77
CA ASP A 524 -23.15 28.94 23.74
C ASP A 524 -23.14 29.68 22.40
N GLN A 525 -24.21 30.43 22.10
CA GLN A 525 -24.32 31.28 20.91
C GLN A 525 -23.35 32.46 20.94
N THR A 526 -23.17 33.11 22.10
CA THR A 526 -22.18 34.18 22.28
C THR A 526 -20.75 33.63 22.08
N TYR A 527 -20.42 32.48 22.67
CA TYR A 527 -19.16 31.79 22.43
C TYR A 527 -18.95 31.46 20.94
N LEU A 528 -19.97 30.89 20.29
CA LEU A 528 -19.93 30.53 18.86
C LEU A 528 -19.71 31.76 17.98
N ALA A 529 -20.43 32.86 18.23
CA ALA A 529 -20.29 34.11 17.51
C ALA A 529 -18.87 34.66 17.59
N GLN A 530 -18.27 34.67 18.79
CA GLN A 530 -16.87 35.08 18.99
C GLN A 530 -15.91 34.21 18.18
N ARG A 531 -16.10 32.89 18.22
CA ARG A 531 -15.22 31.96 17.49
C ARG A 531 -15.36 32.08 15.98
N ILE A 532 -16.57 32.25 15.46
CA ILE A 532 -16.79 32.47 14.02
C ILE A 532 -16.16 33.79 13.58
N GLN A 533 -16.29 34.86 14.37
CA GLN A 533 -15.64 36.12 14.08
C GLN A 533 -14.11 35.97 14.03
N ASN A 534 -13.53 35.27 15.01
CA ASN A 534 -12.10 34.98 15.02
C ASN A 534 -11.66 34.21 13.76
N LEU A 535 -12.45 33.23 13.31
CA LEU A 535 -12.14 32.46 12.09
C LEU A 535 -12.25 33.32 10.82
N LEU A 536 -13.20 34.25 10.75
CA LEU A 536 -13.31 35.22 9.65
C LEU A 536 -12.09 36.14 9.60
N ASP A 537 -11.65 36.64 10.76
CA ASP A 537 -10.47 37.50 10.89
C ASP A 537 -9.19 36.72 10.50
N ILE A 538 -9.04 35.45 10.91
CA ILE A 538 -7.94 34.56 10.47
C ILE A 538 -7.92 34.37 8.95
N CYS A 539 -9.09 34.31 8.31
CA CYS A 539 -9.21 34.25 6.85
C CYS A 539 -8.93 35.59 6.16
N GLY A 540 -8.87 36.71 6.90
CA GLY A 540 -8.75 38.06 6.36
C GLY A 540 -10.05 38.58 5.74
N ILE A 541 -11.21 38.05 6.15
CA ILE A 541 -12.52 38.48 5.66
C ILE A 541 -13.03 39.60 6.57
N THR A 542 -12.72 40.84 6.21
CA THR A 542 -13.16 42.03 6.96
C THR A 542 -14.58 42.44 6.57
N GLY A 543 -15.43 42.76 7.55
CA GLY A 543 -16.78 43.29 7.34
C GLY A 543 -17.92 42.27 7.21
N SER A 544 -17.61 40.96 7.25
CA SER A 544 -18.65 39.92 7.39
C SER A 544 -18.98 39.66 8.85
N SER A 545 -20.27 39.51 9.17
CA SER A 545 -20.74 39.14 10.52
C SER A 545 -20.86 37.62 10.68
N PRO A 546 -20.83 37.08 11.92
CA PRO A 546 -21.07 35.66 12.15
C PRO A 546 -22.41 35.16 11.60
N ALA A 547 -23.42 36.03 11.54
CA ALA A 547 -24.73 35.73 10.96
C ALA A 547 -24.69 35.40 9.46
N ALA A 548 -23.65 35.83 8.72
CA ALA A 548 -23.44 35.45 7.32
C ALA A 548 -23.08 33.96 7.16
N VAL A 549 -22.54 33.34 8.21
CA VAL A 549 -22.16 31.92 8.24
C VAL A 549 -23.29 31.09 8.85
N VAL A 550 -23.87 31.57 9.95
CA VAL A 550 -24.94 30.91 10.69
C VAL A 550 -26.07 31.91 10.99
N PRO A 551 -27.18 31.89 10.22
CA PRO A 551 -28.20 32.94 10.26
C PRO A 551 -28.86 33.19 11.62
N PHE A 552 -28.92 32.18 12.50
CA PHE A 552 -29.55 32.28 13.83
C PHE A 552 -28.76 33.15 14.83
N LEU A 553 -27.55 33.60 14.49
CA LEU A 553 -26.76 34.53 15.33
C LEU A 553 -27.04 36.01 15.03
N ARG A 554 -28.09 36.34 14.26
CA ARG A 554 -28.39 37.71 13.83
C ARG A 554 -28.75 38.66 14.98
N ASP A 555 -29.43 38.15 15.99
CA ASP A 555 -30.02 38.96 17.06
C ASP A 555 -29.06 39.15 18.26
N LEU A 556 -27.82 38.67 18.16
CA LEU A 556 -26.82 38.82 19.21
C LEU A 556 -26.29 40.26 19.28
N PRO A 557 -26.15 40.83 20.49
CA PRO A 557 -25.64 42.19 20.65
C PRO A 557 -24.17 42.28 20.22
N ALA A 558 -23.78 43.42 19.63
CA ALA A 558 -22.42 43.64 19.14
C ALA A 558 -21.35 43.59 20.25
N SER A 559 -21.73 43.82 21.51
CA SER A 559 -20.88 43.66 22.69
C SER A 559 -20.44 42.22 22.93
N SER A 560 -21.14 41.24 22.35
CA SER A 560 -20.78 39.82 22.43
C SER A 560 -19.64 39.43 21.50
N LEU A 561 -19.22 40.29 20.57
CA LEU A 561 -18.12 40.04 19.63
C LEU A 561 -16.76 40.45 20.20
N PRO A 562 -15.64 39.92 19.67
CA PRO A 562 -14.30 40.33 20.09
C PRO A 562 -14.10 41.84 19.93
N SER A 563 -13.50 42.48 20.94
CA SER A 563 -13.22 43.92 20.93
C SER A 563 -12.28 44.31 19.79
N GLY A 564 -12.32 45.57 19.36
CA GLY A 564 -11.40 46.08 18.33
C GLY A 564 -9.91 45.86 18.68
N ARG A 565 -9.56 45.89 19.97
CA ARG A 565 -8.23 45.54 20.47
C ARG A 565 -7.89 44.07 20.22
N GLN A 566 -8.78 43.15 20.56
CA GLN A 566 -8.58 41.71 20.34
C GLN A 566 -8.47 41.37 18.84
N ARG A 567 -9.30 41.99 17.99
CA ARG A 567 -9.24 41.79 16.53
C ARG A 567 -7.90 42.24 15.95
N ARG A 568 -7.38 43.39 16.38
CA ARG A 568 -6.03 43.85 16.02
C ARG A 568 -4.95 42.85 16.46
N GLY A 569 -5.01 42.37 17.71
CA GLY A 569 -4.09 41.34 18.20
C GLY A 569 -4.12 40.06 17.35
N MET A 570 -5.31 39.66 16.90
CA MET A 570 -5.48 38.48 16.04
C MET A 570 -4.88 38.69 14.65
N ASP A 571 -5.07 39.87 14.05
CA ASP A 571 -4.46 40.23 12.77
C ASP A 571 -2.92 40.25 12.86
N ILE A 572 -2.37 40.82 13.93
CA ILE A 572 -0.91 40.82 14.17
C ILE A 572 -0.40 39.38 14.31
N ALA A 573 -1.04 38.55 15.13
CA ALA A 573 -0.66 37.15 15.31
C ALA A 573 -0.73 36.35 13.99
N ARG A 574 -1.76 36.62 13.16
CA ARG A 574 -1.91 36.04 11.82
C ARG A 574 -0.75 36.45 10.90
N LEU A 575 -0.39 37.74 10.86
CA LEU A 575 0.69 38.24 10.03
C LEU A 575 2.05 37.68 10.45
N VAL A 576 2.36 37.68 11.75
CA VAL A 576 3.58 37.07 12.29
C VAL A 576 3.67 35.60 11.88
N ARG A 577 2.56 34.87 12.01
CA ARG A 577 2.50 33.47 11.60
C ARG A 577 2.74 33.25 10.10
N LEU A 578 2.20 34.13 9.25
CA LEU A 578 2.43 34.08 7.79
C LEU A 578 3.89 34.37 7.44
N VAL A 579 4.52 35.32 8.12
CA VAL A 579 5.94 35.65 7.94
C VAL A 579 6.81 34.46 8.35
N GLU A 580 6.56 33.84 9.50
CA GLU A 580 7.27 32.64 9.94
C GLU A 580 7.19 31.50 8.93
N GLN A 581 5.98 31.21 8.43
CA GLN A 581 5.76 30.16 7.44
C GLN A 581 6.48 30.47 6.12
N SER A 582 6.52 31.75 5.74
CA SER A 582 7.23 32.21 4.55
C SER A 582 8.75 32.08 4.73
N ARG A 583 9.28 32.43 5.91
CA ARG A 583 10.69 32.27 6.25
C ARG A 583 11.14 30.81 6.21
N ILE A 584 10.37 29.90 6.79
CA ILE A 584 10.67 28.45 6.75
C ILE A 584 10.73 27.94 5.29
N LYS A 585 9.82 28.42 4.43
CA LYS A 585 9.84 28.06 3.01
C LYS A 585 11.08 28.64 2.31
N LEU A 586 11.41 29.90 2.58
CA LEU A 586 12.61 30.55 2.03
C LEU A 586 13.88 29.83 2.47
N GLU A 587 14.06 29.54 3.76
CA GLU A 587 15.19 28.76 4.29
C GLU A 587 15.30 27.38 3.60
N TYR A 588 14.17 26.70 3.37
CA TYR A 588 14.16 25.44 2.61
C TYR A 588 14.65 25.63 1.18
N PHE A 589 14.17 26.67 0.48
CA PHE A 589 14.59 26.96 -0.89
C PHE A 589 16.05 27.41 -0.96
N GLU A 590 16.52 28.24 -0.04
CA GLU A 590 17.91 28.69 0.08
C GLU A 590 18.85 27.53 0.39
N THR A 591 18.46 26.60 1.27
CA THR A 591 19.23 25.38 1.55
C THR A 591 19.31 24.50 0.30
N LYS A 592 18.21 24.38 -0.45
CA LYS A 592 18.16 23.60 -1.70
C LYS A 592 19.00 24.25 -2.80
N LEU A 593 18.93 25.58 -2.92
CA LEU A 593 19.73 26.38 -3.86
C LEU A 593 21.22 26.33 -3.51
N SER A 594 21.58 26.41 -2.23
CA SER A 594 22.97 26.30 -1.77
C SER A 594 23.52 24.89 -2.00
N SER A 595 22.70 23.85 -1.80
CA SER A 595 23.06 22.47 -2.15
C SER A 595 23.25 22.27 -3.65
N ILE A 596 22.48 22.98 -4.48
CA ILE A 596 22.65 22.97 -5.93
C ILE A 596 23.92 23.75 -6.32
N ARG A 597 24.14 24.94 -5.76
CA ARG A 597 25.31 25.81 -6.04
C ARG A 597 26.62 25.16 -5.62
N GLY A 598 26.67 24.52 -4.44
CA GLY A 598 27.84 23.74 -3.99
C GLY A 598 28.12 22.52 -4.86
N GLY A 599 27.09 21.92 -5.47
CA GLY A 599 27.25 20.83 -6.43
C GLY A 599 27.77 21.26 -7.82
N VAL A 600 27.72 22.56 -8.12
CA VAL A 600 28.17 23.13 -9.40
C VAL A 600 29.61 23.65 -9.34
N VAL A 601 30.10 24.07 -8.16
CA VAL A 601 31.42 24.71 -8.01
C VAL A 601 32.56 23.72 -7.73
N ASP A 602 32.31 22.57 -7.07
CA ASP A 602 33.32 21.52 -6.91
C ASP A 602 32.67 20.11 -6.74
N PRO A 603 32.85 19.18 -7.71
CA PRO A 603 32.29 17.83 -7.65
C PRO A 603 32.78 16.96 -6.48
N ARG A 604 33.90 17.32 -5.83
CA ARG A 604 34.50 16.54 -4.73
C ARG A 604 34.00 16.99 -3.36
N LEU A 605 33.74 18.30 -3.17
CA LEU A 605 33.18 18.83 -1.91
C LEU A 605 31.71 18.42 -1.66
N GLY A 606 30.98 18.08 -2.72
CA GLY A 606 29.61 17.56 -2.63
C GLY A 606 29.49 16.17 -1.99
N ILE A 607 30.59 15.41 -1.88
CA ILE A 607 30.62 14.07 -1.26
C ILE A 607 30.77 14.20 0.27
N GLU A 608 31.63 15.11 0.73
CA GLU A 608 31.84 15.39 2.16
C GLU A 608 30.62 16.13 2.77
N ALA A 609 30.07 17.12 2.07
CA ALA A 609 28.86 17.84 2.52
C ALA A 609 27.62 16.92 2.60
N ARG A 610 27.53 15.89 1.73
CA ARG A 610 26.49 14.85 1.81
C ARG A 610 26.72 13.88 2.97
N ARG A 611 27.96 13.55 3.33
CA ARG A 611 28.25 12.76 4.53
C ARG A 611 27.83 13.50 5.80
N VAL A 612 28.19 14.78 5.92
CA VAL A 612 27.82 15.62 7.08
C VAL A 612 26.31 15.84 7.17
N SER A 613 25.61 16.02 6.05
CA SER A 613 24.14 16.15 6.03
C SER A 613 23.43 14.83 6.38
N ILE A 614 23.98 13.68 5.97
CA ILE A 614 23.47 12.33 6.33
C ILE A 614 23.74 12.02 7.81
N GLU A 615 24.87 12.48 8.37
CA GLU A 615 25.14 12.38 9.81
C GLU A 615 24.29 13.33 10.65
N GLN A 616 24.04 14.56 10.20
CA GLN A 616 23.14 15.51 10.88
C GLN A 616 21.66 15.10 10.80
N THR A 617 21.21 14.46 9.71
CA THR A 617 19.86 13.86 9.64
C THR A 617 19.75 12.55 10.45
N ARG A 618 20.85 11.82 10.66
CA ARG A 618 20.89 10.70 11.62
C ARG A 618 20.92 11.20 13.07
N HIS A 619 21.60 12.30 13.38
CA HIS A 619 21.63 12.90 14.72
C HIS A 619 20.33 13.61 15.11
N ARG A 620 19.56 14.16 14.16
CA ARG A 620 18.21 14.71 14.43
C ARG A 620 17.16 13.66 14.86
N LYS A 621 17.46 12.35 14.73
CA LYS A 621 16.64 11.27 15.30
C LYS A 621 16.99 10.89 16.74
N ARG A 622 17.98 11.53 17.36
CA ARG A 622 18.24 11.48 18.81
C ARG A 622 18.62 12.87 19.31
N MET A 623 17.63 13.66 19.75
CA MET A 623 17.90 14.76 20.66
C MET A 623 18.02 14.22 22.09
N PRO A 624 19.13 14.49 22.82
CA PRO A 624 19.16 14.37 24.27
C PRO A 624 18.32 15.49 24.90
N LYS A 625 17.70 15.19 26.05
CA LYS A 625 17.03 16.17 26.90
C LYS A 625 18.03 17.26 27.33
N VAL A 626 17.78 18.52 26.98
CA VAL A 626 18.55 19.65 27.52
C VAL A 626 17.98 20.02 28.89
N LYS A 627 18.87 20.04 29.88
CA LYS A 627 18.64 20.49 31.26
C LYS A 627 18.39 22.00 31.28
N LYS A 628 17.53 22.43 32.21
CA LYS A 628 17.49 23.81 32.72
C LYS A 628 18.73 24.07 33.57
N GLU A 629 19.39 25.20 33.33
CA GLU A 629 20.26 25.96 34.25
C GLU A 629 20.35 27.37 33.62
N THR A 630 19.61 28.35 34.16
CA THR A 630 20.00 29.40 35.15
C THR A 630 20.83 30.55 34.56
N SER A 631 20.39 31.75 34.95
CA SER A 631 20.80 33.12 34.62
C SER A 631 22.29 33.47 34.81
N ALA A 632 22.82 34.38 33.98
CA ALA A 632 23.29 35.74 34.36
C ALA A 632 24.23 36.36 33.28
N ASP A 633 24.26 37.70 33.30
CA ASP A 633 25.27 38.66 32.79
C ASP A 633 25.33 39.15 31.32
N VAL A 634 24.73 40.33 31.14
CA VAL A 634 25.28 41.61 30.63
C VAL A 634 26.56 41.59 29.80
N GLY A 635 26.49 42.23 28.62
CA GLY A 635 27.64 42.73 27.87
C GLY A 635 27.22 43.55 26.66
N ILE A 636 27.18 44.87 26.83
CA ILE A 636 26.97 45.88 25.78
C ILE A 636 28.20 45.93 24.87
N SER A 637 28.01 46.00 23.56
CA SER A 637 28.82 46.86 22.68
C SER A 637 28.10 47.09 21.36
N ASN A 638 27.88 48.39 21.11
CA ASN A 638 27.56 48.97 19.83
C ASN A 638 28.75 48.78 18.88
N GLU A 639 28.49 48.55 17.60
CA GLU A 639 29.18 49.28 16.54
C GLU A 639 28.35 49.21 15.26
N ALA A 640 28.09 50.40 14.73
CA ALA A 640 27.34 50.67 13.53
C ALA A 640 28.32 50.72 12.35
N GLU A 641 27.94 50.11 11.22
CA GLU A 641 28.34 50.58 9.90
C GLU A 641 27.11 50.55 8.99
N GLU A 642 26.57 51.74 8.77
CA GLU A 642 25.63 52.05 7.70
C GLU A 642 26.39 52.01 6.37
N SER A 643 25.83 51.32 5.38
CA SER A 643 26.06 51.64 3.96
C SER A 643 24.73 51.55 3.24
N GLU A 644 24.22 52.73 2.91
CA GLU A 644 23.06 52.99 2.08
C GLU A 644 23.15 52.29 0.72
N ALA A 645 22.19 51.40 0.45
CA ALA A 645 21.75 51.06 -0.90
C ALA A 645 20.29 50.59 -0.85
N SER A 646 19.46 51.40 -0.19
CA SER A 646 18.00 51.30 -0.25
C SER A 646 17.47 52.54 -0.93
N GLU A 647 17.18 52.49 -2.24
CA GLU A 647 16.22 53.43 -2.83
C GLU A 647 15.69 53.06 -4.24
N GLY A 648 16.27 52.06 -4.91
CA GLY A 648 15.84 51.63 -6.25
C GLY A 648 14.75 50.55 -6.28
N VAL A 649 14.68 49.68 -5.27
CA VAL A 649 13.84 48.46 -5.31
C VAL A 649 12.43 48.68 -4.73
N GLN A 650 12.26 49.69 -3.88
CA GLN A 650 10.98 50.02 -3.25
C GLN A 650 10.01 50.79 -4.15
N ARG A 651 10.50 51.38 -5.25
CA ARG A 651 9.68 52.14 -6.21
C ARG A 651 9.08 51.30 -7.34
N MET A 652 9.50 50.03 -7.50
CA MET A 652 9.05 49.17 -8.61
C MET A 652 7.83 48.28 -8.27
N VAL A 653 7.44 48.21 -6.99
CA VAL A 653 6.37 47.29 -6.50
C VAL A 653 5.00 47.99 -6.34
N LEU A 654 4.91 49.30 -6.53
CA LEU A 654 3.67 50.08 -6.29
C LEU A 654 2.88 50.49 -7.55
N ARG A 655 3.13 49.88 -8.72
CA ARG A 655 2.46 50.28 -9.97
C ARG A 655 1.95 49.12 -10.82
N ALA A 656 1.15 48.21 -10.24
CA ALA A 656 0.29 47.29 -11.00
C ALA A 656 -0.79 46.63 -10.11
N VAL A 657 -1.71 47.40 -9.53
CA VAL A 657 -2.94 46.86 -8.94
C VAL A 657 -4.13 47.69 -9.41
N SER A 658 -4.87 47.14 -10.36
CA SER A 658 -6.31 47.41 -10.55
C SER A 658 -6.91 46.23 -11.30
N PRO A 659 -7.65 45.31 -10.64
CA PRO A 659 -8.47 44.33 -11.34
C PRO A 659 -9.84 44.92 -11.62
N SER A 660 -10.17 45.08 -12.89
CA SER A 660 -11.55 45.27 -13.37
C SER A 660 -12.40 44.04 -13.06
N LYS A 661 -13.58 44.26 -12.48
CA LYS A 661 -14.60 43.24 -12.16
C LYS A 661 -15.06 42.46 -13.41
N PRO A 662 -15.14 41.11 -13.38
CA PRO A 662 -15.90 40.38 -14.40
C PRO A 662 -17.39 40.29 -14.01
N LYS A 663 -18.28 40.56 -14.98
CA LYS A 663 -19.73 40.39 -14.90
C LYS A 663 -20.12 38.89 -14.86
N PRO A 664 -21.27 38.52 -14.26
CA PRO A 664 -21.75 37.15 -14.21
C PRO A 664 -22.40 36.76 -15.55
N LEU A 665 -21.94 35.66 -16.15
CA LEU A 665 -22.61 35.02 -17.30
C LEU A 665 -23.59 33.95 -16.80
N GLN A 666 -24.82 34.07 -17.26
CA GLN A 666 -25.97 33.22 -16.93
C GLN A 666 -25.76 31.76 -17.37
N ALA A 667 -26.25 30.84 -16.55
CA ALA A 667 -26.33 29.42 -16.85
C ALA A 667 -27.57 29.13 -17.70
N GLY A 668 -27.37 28.46 -18.83
CA GLY A 668 -28.43 27.87 -19.65
C GLY A 668 -27.81 26.99 -20.73
N GLY A 669 -28.02 25.67 -20.64
CA GLY A 669 -27.63 24.72 -21.69
C GLY A 669 -26.97 23.45 -21.14
N THR A 670 -27.55 22.29 -21.47
CA THR A 670 -27.02 20.95 -21.21
C THR A 670 -25.63 20.78 -21.83
N ALA A 671 -24.58 20.95 -21.02
CA ALA A 671 -23.20 20.84 -21.46
C ALA A 671 -22.81 19.39 -21.85
N ASP A 672 -22.31 19.26 -23.08
CA ASP A 672 -21.66 18.09 -23.69
C ASP A 672 -20.66 17.41 -22.74
N SER A 673 -20.61 16.08 -22.72
CA SER A 673 -19.75 15.29 -21.83
C SER A 673 -18.26 15.66 -22.01
N TRP A 674 -17.86 16.00 -23.24
CA TRP A 674 -16.53 16.49 -23.57
C TRP A 674 -16.23 17.88 -22.99
N ALA A 675 -17.21 18.77 -22.92
CA ALA A 675 -17.06 20.10 -22.33
C ALA A 675 -16.80 20.04 -20.82
N ARG A 676 -17.36 19.03 -20.11
CA ARG A 676 -17.14 18.82 -18.67
C ARG A 676 -15.70 18.42 -18.34
N LEU A 677 -15.03 17.65 -19.21
CA LEU A 677 -13.64 17.25 -19.01
C LEU A 677 -12.66 18.41 -19.28
N GLU A 678 -12.95 19.23 -20.30
CA GLU A 678 -12.22 20.48 -20.58
C GLU A 678 -12.32 21.43 -19.36
N MET A 679 -13.50 21.52 -18.74
CA MET A 679 -13.75 22.32 -17.54
C MET A 679 -13.06 21.74 -16.29
N ALA A 680 -13.02 20.42 -16.13
CA ALA A 680 -12.29 19.75 -15.06
C ALA A 680 -10.76 19.92 -15.18
N ARG A 681 -10.21 19.95 -16.41
CA ARG A 681 -8.79 20.26 -16.63
C ARG A 681 -8.46 21.73 -16.39
N LYS A 682 -9.36 22.67 -16.68
CA LYS A 682 -9.19 24.09 -16.30
C LYS A 682 -8.96 24.25 -14.79
N ILE A 683 -9.63 23.44 -13.96
CA ILE A 683 -9.48 23.45 -12.50
C ILE A 683 -8.15 22.81 -12.05
N SER A 684 -7.63 21.81 -12.80
CA SER A 684 -6.33 21.20 -12.54
C SER A 684 -5.12 22.05 -12.97
N ALA A 685 -5.24 22.82 -14.06
CA ALA A 685 -4.16 23.67 -14.55
C ALA A 685 -3.79 24.79 -13.54
N HIS A 686 -4.77 25.35 -12.84
CA HIS A 686 -4.53 26.30 -11.75
C HIS A 686 -3.88 25.69 -10.49
N ARG A 687 -3.78 24.35 -10.39
CA ARG A 687 -3.09 23.64 -9.30
C ARG A 687 -1.69 23.14 -9.67
N ALA A 688 -1.28 23.25 -10.94
CA ALA A 688 -0.05 22.62 -11.43
C ALA A 688 1.25 23.42 -11.17
N VAL A 689 1.18 24.58 -10.51
CA VAL A 689 2.37 25.42 -10.25
C VAL A 689 3.01 25.17 -8.88
N ASP A 690 2.41 24.37 -7.99
CA ASP A 690 2.86 24.26 -6.59
C ASP A 690 3.40 22.88 -6.16
N VAL A 691 3.71 21.97 -7.09
CA VAL A 691 4.36 20.69 -6.77
C VAL A 691 5.41 20.35 -7.83
N GLY A 692 6.48 21.12 -7.88
CA GLY A 692 7.67 20.84 -8.68
C GLY A 692 8.88 20.54 -7.81
N ALA A 693 9.52 19.39 -8.05
CA ALA A 693 10.85 18.97 -7.55
C ALA A 693 10.90 17.94 -6.41
N SER A 694 10.18 16.82 -6.53
CA SER A 694 10.61 15.52 -5.99
C SER A 694 9.84 14.30 -6.55
N SER A 695 9.62 14.22 -7.87
CA SER A 695 9.34 12.95 -8.60
C SER A 695 9.01 13.25 -10.06
N LEU A 696 10.02 13.55 -10.86
CA LEU A 696 9.91 13.48 -12.33
C LEU A 696 9.85 12.01 -12.75
N ARG A 697 8.69 11.36 -12.56
CA ARG A 697 8.26 10.34 -13.54
C ARG A 697 7.72 11.15 -14.71
N VAL A 698 8.49 11.22 -15.79
CA VAL A 698 8.00 11.76 -17.06
C VAL A 698 6.73 10.99 -17.41
N TYR A 699 5.61 11.70 -17.46
CA TYR A 699 4.29 11.14 -17.77
C TYR A 699 4.23 10.82 -19.27
N GLY A 700 4.09 9.55 -19.66
CA GLY A 700 3.60 9.22 -21.02
C GLY A 700 4.16 8.03 -21.79
N THR A 701 5.14 7.27 -21.29
CA THR A 701 5.72 6.09 -21.97
C THR A 701 6.46 5.19 -20.96
N LEU A 702 6.92 4.00 -21.40
CA LEU A 702 7.89 3.18 -20.65
C LEU A 702 9.02 4.06 -20.10
N PRO A 703 9.40 3.93 -18.81
CA PRO A 703 10.45 4.77 -18.24
C PRO A 703 11.77 4.52 -18.98
N PRO A 704 12.55 5.58 -19.28
CA PRO A 704 13.85 5.42 -19.94
C PRO A 704 14.81 4.62 -19.04
N ARG A 705 15.90 4.11 -19.64
CA ARG A 705 16.92 3.31 -18.94
C ARG A 705 17.34 3.97 -17.63
N GLN A 706 17.02 3.29 -16.52
CA GLN A 706 17.24 3.79 -15.16
C GLN A 706 17.39 2.64 -14.18
N CYS A 707 17.97 2.91 -13.01
CA CYS A 707 18.10 1.94 -11.94
C CYS A 707 16.71 1.50 -11.44
N ALA A 708 16.48 0.19 -11.33
CA ALA A 708 15.21 -0.36 -10.87
C ALA A 708 14.83 0.06 -9.43
N VAL A 709 15.81 0.41 -8.59
CA VAL A 709 15.59 0.76 -7.18
C VAL A 709 15.49 2.27 -6.96
N CYS A 710 16.49 3.04 -7.41
CA CYS A 710 16.58 4.48 -7.12
C CYS A 710 16.24 5.38 -8.31
N HIS A 711 15.98 4.80 -9.49
CA HIS A 711 15.70 5.52 -10.74
C HIS A 711 16.81 6.46 -11.22
N SER A 712 18.04 6.33 -10.68
CA SER A 712 19.22 7.00 -11.24
C SER A 712 19.40 6.60 -12.71
N ARG A 713 19.84 7.53 -13.55
CA ARG A 713 20.17 7.29 -14.97
C ARG A 713 21.67 7.23 -15.24
N THR A 714 22.49 7.39 -14.21
CA THR A 714 23.95 7.41 -14.32
C THR A 714 24.55 6.14 -13.73
N LYS A 715 25.71 5.72 -14.26
CA LYS A 715 26.48 4.55 -13.82
C LYS A 715 25.67 3.24 -13.80
N LEU A 716 24.89 3.00 -14.86
CA LEU A 716 24.03 1.83 -14.96
C LEU A 716 24.79 0.60 -15.44
N SER A 717 24.63 -0.52 -14.73
CA SER A 717 25.04 -1.84 -15.16
C SER A 717 23.82 -2.74 -15.37
N ARG A 718 23.89 -3.59 -16.40
CA ARG A 718 22.85 -4.58 -16.70
C ARG A 718 22.88 -5.71 -15.67
N CYS A 719 21.72 -6.25 -15.36
CA CYS A 719 21.60 -7.50 -14.63
C CYS A 719 22.29 -8.61 -15.41
N THR A 720 23.28 -9.27 -14.82
CA THR A 720 24.05 -10.34 -15.49
C THR A 720 23.21 -11.55 -15.89
N GLY A 721 22.03 -11.73 -15.27
CA GLY A 721 21.09 -12.81 -15.57
C GLY A 721 20.23 -12.53 -16.80
N CYS A 722 19.32 -11.55 -16.70
CA CYS A 722 18.33 -11.28 -17.75
C CYS A 722 18.79 -10.22 -18.77
N GLN A 723 19.83 -9.44 -18.48
CA GLN A 723 20.39 -8.37 -19.32
C GLN A 723 19.45 -7.19 -19.66
N VAL A 724 18.20 -7.22 -19.22
CA VAL A 724 17.17 -6.20 -19.55
C VAL A 724 16.82 -5.26 -18.38
N VAL A 725 17.32 -5.54 -17.17
CA VAL A 725 17.14 -4.68 -15.98
C VAL A 725 18.45 -4.00 -15.58
N TYR A 726 18.36 -2.76 -15.10
CA TYR A 726 19.52 -1.92 -14.80
C TYR A 726 19.64 -1.57 -13.32
N TYR A 727 20.89 -1.48 -12.84
CA TYR A 727 21.23 -1.08 -11.48
C TYR A 727 22.39 -0.08 -11.49
N CYS A 728 22.38 0.91 -10.59
CA CYS A 728 23.51 1.84 -10.46
C CYS A 728 24.65 1.32 -9.56
N GLY A 729 24.52 0.09 -9.07
CA GLY A 729 25.47 -0.53 -8.13
C GLY A 729 24.95 -1.86 -7.59
N ARG A 730 25.87 -2.63 -6.98
CA ARG A 730 25.59 -3.97 -6.45
C ARG A 730 24.54 -3.97 -5.34
N ASP A 731 24.53 -2.95 -4.49
CA ASP A 731 23.58 -2.86 -3.36
C ASP A 731 22.13 -2.81 -3.84
N HIS A 732 21.86 -2.05 -4.91
CA HIS A 732 20.53 -1.98 -5.51
C HIS A 732 20.14 -3.27 -6.24
N GLN A 733 21.11 -3.95 -6.86
CA GLN A 733 20.87 -5.28 -7.42
C GLN A 733 20.48 -6.29 -6.32
N VAL A 734 21.16 -6.26 -5.17
CA VAL A 734 20.86 -7.13 -4.02
C VAL A 734 19.49 -6.79 -3.41
N ALA A 735 19.17 -5.50 -3.27
CA ALA A 735 17.89 -5.04 -2.73
C ALA A 735 16.70 -5.46 -3.61
N ASP A 736 16.84 -5.35 -4.94
CA ASP A 736 15.79 -5.73 -5.89
C ASP A 736 15.71 -7.24 -6.12
N ARG A 737 16.76 -8.00 -5.78
CA ARG A 737 16.88 -9.44 -6.07
C ARG A 737 15.64 -10.22 -5.66
N LYS A 738 15.02 -9.92 -4.51
CA LYS A 738 13.84 -10.66 -4.03
C LYS A 738 12.62 -10.50 -4.95
N ALA A 739 12.41 -9.31 -5.52
CA ALA A 739 11.32 -9.04 -6.43
C ALA A 739 11.64 -9.51 -7.86
N HIS A 740 12.84 -9.20 -8.35
CA HIS A 740 13.25 -9.48 -9.73
C HIS A 740 13.65 -10.95 -10.01
N LYS A 741 14.00 -11.74 -8.99
CA LYS A 741 14.58 -13.10 -9.17
C LYS A 741 13.71 -14.04 -10.02
N HIS A 742 12.39 -14.00 -9.86
CA HIS A 742 11.49 -14.89 -10.59
C HIS A 742 11.56 -14.62 -12.10
N ASP A 743 11.25 -13.40 -12.53
CA ASP A 743 11.27 -12.99 -13.93
C ASP A 743 12.67 -13.10 -14.54
N CYS A 744 13.71 -12.76 -13.75
CA CYS A 744 15.10 -12.90 -14.17
C CYS A 744 15.46 -14.35 -14.52
N ASN A 745 15.02 -15.29 -13.69
CA ASN A 745 15.32 -16.71 -13.89
C ASN A 745 14.51 -17.27 -15.07
N GLN A 746 13.24 -16.87 -15.21
CA GLN A 746 12.42 -17.26 -16.36
C GLN A 746 13.03 -16.77 -17.67
N ALA A 747 13.33 -15.47 -17.79
CA ALA A 747 13.95 -14.92 -19.00
C ALA A 747 15.27 -15.62 -19.35
N LYS A 748 16.11 -15.92 -18.36
CA LYS A 748 17.37 -16.64 -18.57
C LYS A 748 17.16 -18.07 -19.08
N GLU A 749 16.21 -18.79 -18.50
CA GLU A 749 15.91 -20.18 -18.89
C GLU A 749 15.33 -20.25 -20.30
N TYR A 750 14.35 -19.39 -20.63
CA TYR A 750 13.77 -19.35 -21.97
C TYR A 750 14.75 -18.88 -23.03
N TYR A 751 15.63 -17.92 -22.71
CA TYR A 751 16.72 -17.53 -23.59
C TYR A 751 17.65 -18.70 -23.91
N LYS A 752 18.03 -19.49 -22.89
CA LYS A 752 18.86 -20.70 -23.08
C LYS A 752 18.16 -21.72 -23.96
N ARG A 753 16.86 -21.98 -23.75
CA ARG A 753 16.07 -22.92 -24.57
C ARG A 753 15.99 -22.48 -26.02
N TYR A 754 15.72 -21.19 -26.25
CA TYR A 754 15.73 -20.59 -27.59
C TYR A 754 17.08 -20.81 -28.29
N LEU A 755 18.20 -20.49 -27.63
CA LEU A 755 19.53 -20.69 -28.21
C LEU A 755 19.86 -22.17 -28.46
N GLN A 756 19.42 -23.06 -27.59
CA GLN A 756 19.60 -24.51 -27.79
C GLN A 756 18.84 -25.00 -29.02
N LYS A 757 17.58 -24.59 -29.19
CA LYS A 757 16.78 -24.95 -30.37
C LYS A 757 17.33 -24.31 -31.65
N GLU A 758 17.85 -23.08 -31.57
CA GLU A 758 18.53 -22.44 -32.69
C GLU A 758 19.79 -23.20 -33.10
N SER A 759 20.65 -23.51 -32.15
CA SER A 759 21.89 -24.25 -32.41
C SER A 759 21.59 -25.65 -32.94
N ALA A 760 20.61 -26.36 -32.38
CA ALA A 760 20.20 -27.65 -32.89
C ALA A 760 19.74 -27.56 -34.35
N LEU A 761 18.96 -26.54 -34.70
CA LEU A 761 18.49 -26.32 -36.08
C LEU A 761 19.62 -25.93 -37.05
N ARG A 762 20.60 -25.15 -36.57
CA ARG A 762 21.75 -24.72 -37.38
C ARG A 762 22.83 -25.79 -37.55
N ASN A 763 22.94 -26.73 -36.61
CA ASN A 763 23.97 -27.78 -36.63
C ASN A 763 23.59 -29.01 -37.46
N ILE A 764 22.34 -29.12 -37.94
CA ILE A 764 21.95 -30.18 -38.87
C ILE A 764 22.52 -29.86 -40.26
N ASN A 765 23.23 -30.81 -40.88
CA ASN A 765 23.82 -30.63 -42.21
C ASN A 765 22.74 -30.26 -43.24
N GLU A 766 23.05 -29.28 -44.11
CA GLU A 766 22.08 -28.78 -45.11
C GLU A 766 21.63 -29.88 -46.08
N SER A 767 22.53 -30.80 -46.42
CA SER A 767 22.28 -31.97 -47.26
C SER A 767 21.34 -33.00 -46.62
N GLU A 768 21.32 -33.11 -45.29
CA GLU A 768 20.46 -34.06 -44.55
C GLU A 768 19.03 -33.54 -44.37
N ARG A 769 18.85 -32.21 -44.27
CA ARG A 769 17.52 -31.58 -44.08
C ARG A 769 16.79 -31.23 -45.38
N GLY A 770 17.49 -31.11 -46.50
CA GLY A 770 16.90 -30.86 -47.82
C GLY A 770 16.43 -29.42 -48.09
N TRP A 771 16.82 -28.44 -47.27
CA TRP A 771 16.53 -27.01 -47.46
C TRP A 771 17.65 -26.14 -46.86
N THR A 772 17.81 -24.89 -47.33
CA THR A 772 18.75 -23.91 -46.72
C THR A 772 18.01 -22.89 -45.87
N TRP A 773 18.70 -22.24 -44.93
CA TRP A 773 18.05 -21.23 -44.06
C TRP A 773 17.33 -20.16 -44.87
N ASP A 774 17.94 -19.67 -45.94
CA ASP A 774 17.36 -18.63 -46.81
C ASP A 774 16.13 -19.14 -47.57
N MET A 775 16.13 -20.40 -48.03
CA MET A 775 14.94 -21.03 -48.62
C MET A 775 13.79 -21.20 -47.62
N ALA A 776 14.12 -21.36 -46.34
CA ALA A 776 13.12 -21.52 -45.28
C ALA A 776 12.47 -20.19 -44.88
N VAL A 777 13.15 -19.05 -45.03
CA VAL A 777 12.62 -17.72 -44.63
C VAL A 777 11.25 -17.47 -45.26
N GLY A 778 10.30 -17.02 -44.43
CA GLY A 778 8.90 -16.82 -44.81
C GLY A 778 8.03 -18.08 -44.66
N ARG A 779 8.64 -19.28 -44.62
CA ARG A 779 7.96 -20.59 -44.64
C ARG A 779 8.27 -21.46 -43.42
N PHE A 780 8.85 -20.89 -42.36
CA PHE A 780 9.28 -21.66 -41.17
C PHE A 780 8.16 -22.56 -40.63
N TRP A 781 6.93 -22.07 -40.50
CA TRP A 781 5.83 -22.87 -39.95
C TRP A 781 5.47 -24.12 -40.79
N GLY A 782 5.64 -24.04 -42.11
CA GLY A 782 5.44 -25.17 -43.02
C GLY A 782 6.50 -26.27 -42.84
N ILE A 783 7.68 -25.91 -42.34
CA ILE A 783 8.80 -26.82 -42.11
C ILE A 783 8.74 -27.32 -40.66
N ARG A 784 8.43 -28.61 -40.50
CA ARG A 784 8.18 -29.24 -39.20
C ARG A 784 9.36 -29.06 -38.23
N GLU A 785 10.58 -29.16 -38.73
CA GLU A 785 11.84 -29.07 -37.98
C GLU A 785 12.07 -27.70 -37.35
N THR A 786 11.50 -26.62 -37.92
CA THR A 786 11.71 -25.26 -37.38
C THR A 786 10.67 -24.86 -36.32
N ARG A 787 9.61 -25.66 -36.14
CA ARG A 787 8.50 -25.32 -35.22
C ARG A 787 8.94 -25.23 -33.77
N ASP A 788 9.80 -26.14 -33.32
CA ASP A 788 10.39 -26.13 -31.97
C ASP A 788 11.17 -24.84 -31.70
N TYR A 789 11.91 -24.35 -32.70
CA TYR A 789 12.63 -23.09 -32.63
C TYR A 789 11.68 -21.90 -32.52
N MET A 790 10.64 -21.87 -33.36
CA MET A 790 9.61 -20.81 -33.34
C MET A 790 8.85 -20.78 -32.01
N GLN A 791 8.46 -21.94 -31.47
CA GLN A 791 7.80 -22.06 -30.17
C GLN A 791 8.71 -21.61 -29.01
N ALA A 792 9.98 -22.01 -29.01
CA ALA A 792 10.93 -21.58 -27.99
C ALA A 792 11.13 -20.06 -28.00
N ARG A 793 11.20 -19.45 -29.20
CA ARG A 793 11.32 -18.00 -29.36
C ARG A 793 10.07 -17.25 -28.91
N PHE A 794 8.87 -17.77 -29.20
CA PHE A 794 7.60 -17.23 -28.69
C PHE A 794 7.52 -17.28 -27.16
N GLY A 795 7.95 -18.39 -26.55
CA GLY A 795 8.04 -18.49 -25.08
C GLY A 795 8.97 -17.41 -24.49
N TYR A 796 10.12 -17.15 -25.13
CA TYR A 796 11.03 -16.09 -24.70
C TYR A 796 10.42 -14.69 -24.83
N ILE A 797 9.71 -14.40 -25.93
CA ILE A 797 8.93 -13.16 -26.10
C ILE A 797 7.99 -12.93 -24.91
N GLY A 798 7.25 -13.95 -24.48
CA GLY A 798 6.35 -13.87 -23.33
C GLY A 798 7.07 -13.46 -22.04
N THR A 799 8.25 -14.03 -21.76
CA THR A 799 9.04 -13.65 -20.57
C THR A 799 9.57 -12.22 -20.63
N LEU A 800 9.91 -11.73 -21.83
CA LEU A 800 10.37 -10.35 -22.02
C LEU A 800 9.24 -9.34 -21.85
N MET A 801 8.04 -9.65 -22.37
CA MET A 801 6.87 -8.77 -22.23
C MET A 801 6.41 -8.57 -20.78
N ALA A 802 6.72 -9.53 -19.90
CA ALA A 802 6.45 -9.45 -18.46
C ALA A 802 7.38 -8.48 -17.71
N ILE A 803 8.50 -8.05 -18.30
CA ILE A 803 9.47 -7.14 -17.68
C ILE A 803 9.26 -5.71 -18.22
N ASP A 804 8.80 -4.81 -17.34
CA ASP A 804 8.45 -3.41 -17.68
C ASP A 804 9.70 -2.50 -17.85
N THR A 805 10.54 -2.79 -18.84
CA THR A 805 11.73 -2.00 -19.21
C THR A 805 11.81 -1.79 -20.72
N VAL A 806 12.37 -0.65 -21.16
CA VAL A 806 12.54 -0.34 -22.59
C VAL A 806 13.28 -1.47 -23.32
N ASP A 807 14.39 -1.96 -22.77
CA ASP A 807 15.20 -2.99 -23.42
C ASP A 807 14.50 -4.35 -23.51
N ALA A 808 13.69 -4.73 -22.52
CA ALA A 808 12.92 -5.96 -22.60
C ALA A 808 11.87 -5.89 -23.72
N ILE A 809 11.16 -4.77 -23.82
CA ILE A 809 10.12 -4.58 -24.84
C ILE A 809 10.73 -4.36 -26.23
N GLU A 810 11.88 -3.69 -26.33
CA GLU A 810 12.65 -3.53 -27.56
C GLU A 810 13.18 -4.88 -28.07
N ALA A 811 13.77 -5.70 -27.19
CA ALA A 811 14.20 -7.06 -27.52
C ALA A 811 13.01 -7.94 -27.93
N SER A 812 11.89 -7.85 -27.19
CA SER A 812 10.66 -8.57 -27.51
C SER A 812 10.14 -8.20 -28.91
N LEU A 813 10.03 -6.91 -29.21
CA LEU A 813 9.58 -6.42 -30.52
C LEU A 813 10.52 -6.86 -31.65
N SER A 814 11.83 -6.85 -31.43
CA SER A 814 12.80 -7.37 -32.39
C SER A 814 12.56 -8.85 -32.71
N HIS A 815 12.35 -9.69 -31.69
CA HIS A 815 12.00 -11.09 -31.90
C HIS A 815 10.64 -11.26 -32.59
N GLN A 816 9.63 -10.46 -32.26
CA GLN A 816 8.31 -10.51 -32.90
C GLN A 816 8.39 -10.20 -34.41
N LEU A 817 9.08 -9.11 -34.78
CA LEU A 817 9.24 -8.71 -36.18
C LEU A 817 10.05 -9.74 -36.99
N ASP A 818 11.14 -10.27 -36.42
CA ASP A 818 11.92 -11.29 -37.11
C ASP A 818 11.16 -12.62 -37.21
N MET A 819 10.37 -13.02 -36.20
CA MET A 819 9.52 -14.21 -36.33
C MET A 819 8.46 -14.06 -37.43
N MET A 820 7.87 -12.87 -37.59
CA MET A 820 6.97 -12.58 -38.71
C MET A 820 7.71 -12.56 -40.07
N ARG A 821 8.97 -12.12 -40.11
CA ARG A 821 9.81 -12.29 -41.32
C ARG A 821 10.05 -13.78 -41.64
N LEU A 822 10.29 -14.61 -40.62
CA LEU A 822 10.50 -16.05 -40.78
C LEU A 822 9.21 -16.81 -41.15
N CYS A 823 8.05 -16.28 -40.76
CA CYS A 823 6.73 -16.84 -41.05
C CYS A 823 5.77 -15.71 -41.43
N ARG A 824 5.71 -15.36 -42.73
CA ARG A 824 4.94 -14.19 -43.20
C ARG A 824 3.45 -14.28 -42.87
N GLY A 825 2.89 -15.49 -42.99
CA GLY A 825 1.48 -15.79 -42.67
C GLY A 825 1.14 -15.78 -41.17
N ASP A 826 2.13 -15.61 -40.29
CA ASP A 826 1.96 -15.47 -38.84
C ASP A 826 1.01 -16.52 -38.22
N ASN A 827 1.34 -17.79 -38.44
CA ASN A 827 0.54 -18.92 -37.94
C ASN A 827 0.48 -19.01 -36.40
N MET A 828 1.36 -18.30 -35.70
CA MET A 828 1.41 -18.24 -34.23
C MET A 828 0.68 -17.01 -33.64
N GLY A 829 0.13 -16.13 -34.47
CA GLY A 829 -0.64 -14.97 -34.01
C GLY A 829 0.18 -13.86 -33.35
N ILE A 830 1.47 -13.74 -33.70
CA ILE A 830 2.41 -12.75 -33.16
C ILE A 830 1.94 -11.32 -33.46
N ARG A 831 1.23 -11.11 -34.59
CA ARG A 831 0.69 -9.80 -35.00
C ARG A 831 -0.26 -9.18 -33.98
N SER A 832 -0.82 -9.96 -33.06
CA SER A 832 -1.68 -9.49 -31.98
C SER A 832 -0.91 -8.80 -30.85
N TYR A 833 0.39 -9.04 -30.72
CA TYR A 833 1.24 -8.48 -29.66
C TYR A 833 2.02 -7.24 -30.14
N THR A 834 2.48 -7.29 -31.39
CA THR A 834 3.37 -6.30 -32.01
C THR A 834 2.94 -4.83 -31.88
N PRO A 835 1.70 -4.44 -32.23
CA PRO A 835 1.33 -3.03 -32.18
C PRO A 835 1.34 -2.49 -30.75
N HIS A 836 1.07 -3.32 -29.75
CA HIS A 836 1.13 -2.88 -28.36
C HIS A 836 2.56 -2.68 -27.87
N SER A 837 3.50 -3.56 -28.26
CA SER A 837 4.94 -3.35 -28.00
C SER A 837 5.43 -2.05 -28.65
N MET A 838 5.03 -1.76 -29.89
CA MET A 838 5.37 -0.52 -30.58
C MET A 838 4.83 0.72 -29.85
N LEU A 839 3.57 0.70 -29.41
CA LEU A 839 2.95 1.80 -28.66
C LEU A 839 3.67 2.07 -27.33
N ARG A 840 4.06 1.03 -26.59
CA ARG A 840 4.80 1.17 -25.32
C ARG A 840 6.18 1.83 -25.53
N LEU A 841 6.81 1.59 -26.66
CA LEU A 841 8.08 2.20 -27.08
C LEU A 841 7.91 3.60 -27.69
N GLY A 842 6.69 4.11 -27.82
CA GLY A 842 6.40 5.41 -28.43
C GLY A 842 6.57 5.46 -29.95
N ARG A 843 6.54 4.30 -30.62
CA ARG A 843 6.62 4.17 -32.10
C ARG A 843 5.21 4.27 -32.69
N ASP A 844 4.56 5.42 -32.51
CA ASP A 844 3.13 5.58 -32.80
C ASP A 844 2.84 5.56 -34.30
N GLN A 845 3.67 6.21 -35.12
CA GLN A 845 3.55 6.16 -36.59
C GLN A 845 3.71 4.72 -37.13
N GLU A 846 4.74 4.01 -36.69
CA GLU A 846 5.00 2.65 -37.13
C GLU A 846 3.90 1.67 -36.70
N THR A 847 3.28 1.92 -35.53
CA THR A 847 2.11 1.16 -35.09
C THR A 847 0.97 1.32 -36.09
N TYR A 848 0.70 2.54 -36.54
CA TYR A 848 -0.37 2.80 -37.51
C TYR A 848 -0.10 2.10 -38.85
N ASP A 849 1.10 2.29 -39.39
CA ASP A 849 1.52 1.70 -40.66
C ASP A 849 1.41 0.17 -40.62
N PHE A 850 1.85 -0.44 -39.52
CA PHE A 850 1.76 -1.88 -39.28
C PHE A 850 0.30 -2.36 -39.28
N VAL A 851 -0.56 -1.75 -38.46
CA VAL A 851 -1.96 -2.19 -38.34
C VAL A 851 -2.73 -1.92 -39.64
N LYS A 852 -2.43 -0.82 -40.34
CA LYS A 852 -3.03 -0.49 -41.65
C LYS A 852 -2.68 -1.54 -42.69
N TRP A 853 -1.41 -1.96 -42.79
CA TRP A 853 -1.00 -2.98 -43.75
C TRP A 853 -1.76 -4.29 -43.52
N TRP A 854 -1.90 -4.71 -42.25
CA TRP A 854 -2.64 -5.92 -41.89
C TRP A 854 -4.15 -5.80 -42.15
N ALA A 855 -4.76 -4.62 -42.02
CA ALA A 855 -6.18 -4.41 -42.25
C ALA A 855 -6.56 -4.25 -43.74
N MET A 856 -5.58 -4.02 -44.61
CA MET A 856 -5.79 -3.68 -46.03
C MET A 856 -5.21 -4.74 -46.96
N THR A 857 -3.91 -5.00 -46.85
CA THR A 857 -3.17 -5.84 -47.81
C THR A 857 -3.22 -7.31 -47.41
N ALA A 858 -3.03 -7.61 -46.12
CA ALA A 858 -3.05 -8.98 -45.62
C ALA A 858 -4.44 -9.64 -45.62
N GLU A 859 -5.51 -8.85 -45.71
CA GLU A 859 -6.89 -9.36 -45.80
C GLU A 859 -7.31 -9.71 -47.24
N ASP A 860 -6.47 -9.43 -48.25
CA ASP A 860 -6.72 -9.92 -49.60
C ASP A 860 -6.60 -11.45 -49.63
N SER A 861 -7.70 -12.13 -49.96
CA SER A 861 -7.76 -13.58 -50.05
C SER A 861 -6.80 -14.16 -51.10
N HIS A 862 -6.32 -13.34 -52.04
CA HIS A 862 -5.38 -13.73 -53.09
C HIS A 862 -3.93 -13.42 -52.74
N TYR A 863 -3.65 -12.85 -51.55
CA TYR A 863 -2.28 -12.58 -51.13
C TYR A 863 -1.51 -13.88 -50.90
N ASP A 864 -0.51 -14.15 -51.74
CA ASP A 864 0.34 -15.33 -51.62
C ASP A 864 1.43 -15.13 -50.55
N TRP A 865 1.17 -15.65 -49.35
CA TRP A 865 2.11 -15.64 -48.22
C TRP A 865 3.45 -16.32 -48.52
N GLY A 866 3.50 -17.23 -49.49
CA GLY A 866 4.69 -17.96 -49.90
C GLY A 866 5.56 -17.20 -50.92
N ASN A 867 5.04 -16.13 -51.51
CA ASN A 867 5.76 -15.30 -52.47
C ASN A 867 6.55 -14.20 -51.74
N MET A 868 7.87 -14.32 -51.77
CA MET A 868 8.77 -13.40 -51.07
C MET A 868 8.94 -12.03 -51.76
N GLU A 869 8.57 -11.93 -53.04
CA GLU A 869 8.63 -10.69 -53.83
C GLU A 869 7.44 -9.76 -53.57
N LEU A 870 6.35 -10.26 -52.98
CA LEU A 870 5.19 -9.43 -52.66
C LEU A 870 5.52 -8.42 -51.53
N PRO A 871 4.96 -7.19 -51.59
CA PRO A 871 5.17 -6.18 -50.57
C PRO A 871 4.68 -6.63 -49.19
N TYR A 872 5.56 -6.64 -48.20
CA TYR A 872 5.28 -7.13 -46.86
C TYR A 872 5.60 -6.08 -45.79
N MET A 873 4.59 -5.65 -45.03
CA MET A 873 4.69 -4.62 -43.99
C MET A 873 5.46 -3.37 -44.44
N ASN A 874 5.22 -2.96 -45.69
CA ASN A 874 6.01 -1.96 -46.41
C ASN A 874 5.42 -0.54 -46.35
N LEU A 875 4.28 -0.34 -45.67
CA LEU A 875 3.72 0.99 -45.46
C LEU A 875 4.63 1.81 -44.55
N LYS A 876 4.80 3.09 -44.87
CA LYS A 876 5.63 4.05 -44.12
C LYS A 876 5.04 5.45 -44.17
N GLY A 877 4.82 6.05 -43.01
CA GLY A 877 4.39 7.45 -42.91
C GLY A 877 2.96 7.68 -43.39
N GLU A 878 2.09 6.69 -43.23
CA GLU A 878 0.69 6.79 -43.61
C GLU A 878 -0.04 7.84 -42.77
N ASP A 879 -1.09 8.46 -43.31
CA ASP A 879 -1.85 9.48 -42.59
C ASP A 879 -2.57 8.89 -41.38
N VAL A 880 -2.03 9.12 -40.18
CA VAL A 880 -2.62 8.63 -38.93
C VAL A 880 -3.94 9.33 -38.59
N PHE A 881 -4.30 10.44 -39.24
CA PHE A 881 -5.59 11.14 -39.01
C PHE A 881 -6.71 10.69 -39.94
N GLU A 882 -6.43 9.81 -40.90
CA GLU A 882 -7.46 9.32 -41.83
C GLU A 882 -8.56 8.50 -41.12
N GLY A 883 -9.66 8.28 -41.84
CA GLY A 883 -10.84 7.54 -41.38
C GLY A 883 -10.51 6.10 -40.92
N VAL A 884 -11.28 5.64 -39.93
CA VAL A 884 -11.05 4.37 -39.23
C VAL A 884 -11.90 3.20 -39.75
N ASP A 885 -12.69 3.40 -40.80
CA ASP A 885 -13.66 2.41 -41.29
C ASP A 885 -13.01 1.08 -41.70
N LYS A 886 -11.79 1.15 -42.26
CA LYS A 886 -10.96 -0.02 -42.58
C LYS A 886 -10.67 -0.92 -41.37
N PHE A 887 -10.63 -0.37 -40.16
CA PHE A 887 -10.41 -1.12 -38.92
C PHE A 887 -11.72 -1.57 -38.26
N ALA A 888 -12.86 -1.00 -38.66
CA ALA A 888 -14.17 -1.26 -38.09
C ALA A 888 -14.89 -2.49 -38.69
N LYS A 889 -14.15 -3.38 -39.36
CA LYS A 889 -14.70 -4.60 -39.97
C LYS A 889 -15.20 -5.59 -38.92
N ARG A 890 -16.33 -6.25 -39.17
CA ARG A 890 -16.98 -7.19 -38.23
C ARG A 890 -16.04 -8.31 -37.74
N PHE A 891 -15.24 -8.88 -38.63
CA PHE A 891 -14.31 -9.97 -38.32
C PHE A 891 -12.84 -9.51 -38.19
N GLY A 892 -12.59 -8.20 -38.09
CA GLY A 892 -11.24 -7.67 -37.90
C GLY A 892 -10.68 -7.96 -36.50
N SER A 893 -9.35 -8.07 -36.40
CA SER A 893 -8.61 -8.38 -35.16
C SER A 893 -8.97 -7.44 -33.99
N LEU A 894 -9.40 -8.01 -32.86
CA LEU A 894 -9.71 -7.26 -31.63
C LEU A 894 -8.47 -6.52 -31.10
N SER A 895 -7.29 -7.17 -31.14
CA SER A 895 -6.00 -6.56 -30.76
C SER A 895 -5.71 -5.29 -31.57
N HIS A 896 -5.85 -5.37 -32.89
CA HIS A 896 -5.59 -4.23 -33.79
C HIS A 896 -6.55 -3.09 -33.52
N LYS A 897 -7.83 -3.39 -33.29
CA LYS A 897 -8.85 -2.40 -32.89
C LYS A 897 -8.47 -1.73 -31.57
N MET A 898 -7.99 -2.47 -30.59
CA MET A 898 -7.50 -1.93 -29.31
C MET A 898 -6.26 -1.04 -29.49
N ALA A 899 -5.32 -1.41 -30.36
CA ALA A 899 -4.14 -0.61 -30.65
C ALA A 899 -4.50 0.72 -31.32
N VAL A 900 -5.32 0.69 -32.37
CA VAL A 900 -5.79 1.89 -33.07
C VAL A 900 -6.61 2.77 -32.13
N SER A 901 -7.46 2.19 -31.29
CA SER A 901 -8.21 2.95 -30.27
C SER A 901 -7.28 3.72 -29.34
N LEU A 902 -6.24 3.08 -28.81
CA LEU A 902 -5.27 3.75 -27.94
C LEU A 902 -4.50 4.84 -28.70
N LEU A 903 -4.04 4.55 -29.92
CA LEU A 903 -3.32 5.50 -30.75
C LEU A 903 -4.14 6.77 -31.00
N LYS A 904 -5.40 6.64 -31.42
CA LYS A 904 -6.30 7.78 -31.64
C LYS A 904 -6.54 8.58 -30.36
N VAL A 905 -6.68 7.89 -29.22
CA VAL A 905 -6.79 8.53 -27.91
C VAL A 905 -5.51 9.28 -27.52
N ARG A 906 -4.32 8.74 -27.79
CA ARG A 906 -3.03 9.40 -27.53
C ARG A 906 -2.88 10.69 -28.34
N LEU A 907 -3.19 10.63 -29.64
CA LEU A 907 -3.20 11.82 -30.51
C LEU A 907 -4.18 12.89 -30.01
N TYR A 908 -5.38 12.47 -29.61
CA TYR A 908 -6.40 13.38 -29.06
C TYR A 908 -5.90 14.08 -27.79
N LEU A 909 -5.28 13.32 -26.87
CA LEU A 909 -4.75 13.87 -25.63
C LEU A 909 -3.61 14.86 -25.88
N ASP A 910 -2.71 14.57 -26.82
CA ASP A 910 -1.61 15.47 -27.18
C ASP A 910 -2.13 16.78 -27.80
N LEU A 911 -3.11 16.72 -28.71
CA LEU A 911 -3.74 17.93 -29.27
C LEU A 911 -4.48 18.75 -28.20
N CYS A 912 -5.19 18.11 -27.28
CA CYS A 912 -5.81 18.78 -26.14
C CYS A 912 -4.76 19.45 -25.25
N ASP A 913 -3.63 18.79 -25.01
CA ASP A 913 -2.56 19.32 -24.19
C ASP A 913 -1.91 20.55 -24.82
N LEU A 914 -1.66 20.54 -26.13
CA LEU A 914 -1.18 21.70 -26.88
C LEU A 914 -2.12 22.91 -26.72
N ARG A 915 -3.43 22.71 -26.92
CA ARG A 915 -4.45 23.77 -26.75
C ARG A 915 -4.53 24.29 -25.32
N ASN A 916 -4.31 23.42 -24.34
CA ASN A 916 -4.29 23.80 -22.92
C ASN A 916 -3.05 24.64 -22.57
N VAL A 917 -1.89 24.34 -23.17
CA VAL A 917 -0.67 25.15 -23.00
C VAL A 917 -0.90 26.56 -23.56
N ASP A 918 -1.48 26.69 -24.75
CA ASP A 918 -1.82 28.02 -25.29
C ASP A 918 -2.81 28.76 -24.40
N ARG A 919 -3.90 28.12 -23.99
CA ARG A 919 -4.89 28.76 -23.13
C ARG A 919 -4.29 29.22 -21.79
N ALA A 920 -3.31 28.49 -21.26
CA ALA A 920 -2.68 28.79 -19.97
C ALA A 920 -1.60 29.87 -20.06
N PHE A 921 -0.83 29.93 -21.16
CA PHE A 921 0.40 30.72 -21.22
C PHE A 921 0.46 31.75 -22.35
N LYS A 922 -0.49 31.74 -23.30
CA LYS A 922 -0.54 32.74 -24.38
C LYS A 922 -0.71 34.14 -23.80
N GLY A 923 0.22 35.04 -24.13
CA GLY A 923 0.28 36.40 -23.57
C GLY A 923 0.86 36.50 -22.16
N VAL A 924 1.20 35.38 -21.51
CA VAL A 924 1.82 35.32 -20.17
C VAL A 924 3.32 35.05 -20.27
N LEU A 925 3.74 34.18 -21.19
CA LEU A 925 5.15 33.86 -21.46
C LEU A 925 5.53 34.24 -22.90
N PRO A 926 6.81 34.54 -23.17
CA PRO A 926 7.32 34.70 -24.53
C PRO A 926 7.01 33.46 -25.40
N GLN A 927 6.64 33.68 -26.66
CA GLN A 927 6.17 32.61 -27.56
C GLN A 927 7.19 31.47 -27.70
N ASN A 928 8.49 31.78 -27.77
CA ASN A 928 9.56 30.79 -27.81
C ASN A 928 9.61 29.86 -26.58
N VAL A 929 9.23 30.37 -25.40
CA VAL A 929 9.14 29.56 -24.17
C VAL A 929 7.88 28.70 -24.19
N VAL A 930 6.76 29.24 -24.66
CA VAL A 930 5.51 28.50 -24.83
C VAL A 930 5.70 27.34 -25.82
N ASP A 931 6.33 27.59 -26.96
CA ASP A 931 6.62 26.57 -27.97
C ASP A 931 7.57 25.49 -27.43
N ASN A 932 8.55 25.86 -26.60
CA ASN A 932 9.39 24.91 -25.91
C ASN A 932 8.60 24.05 -24.91
N ILE A 933 7.66 24.63 -24.15
CA ILE A 933 6.78 23.87 -23.25
C ILE A 933 5.91 22.90 -24.07
N LYS A 934 5.32 23.36 -25.17
CA LYS A 934 4.52 22.51 -26.07
C LYS A 934 5.30 21.29 -26.56
N ARG A 935 6.56 21.47 -26.99
CA ARG A 935 7.45 20.36 -27.41
C ARG A 935 7.70 19.32 -26.33
N HIS A 936 7.67 19.70 -25.05
CA HIS A 936 7.89 18.78 -23.92
C HIS A 936 6.61 18.09 -23.44
N VAL A 937 5.44 18.66 -23.76
CA VAL A 937 4.14 18.15 -23.29
C VAL A 937 3.58 17.06 -24.23
N VAL A 938 3.94 17.12 -25.51
CA VAL A 938 3.57 16.11 -26.52
C VAL A 938 4.27 14.78 -26.24
N ARG A 939 3.53 13.67 -26.39
CA ARG A 939 4.01 12.32 -26.06
C ARG A 939 4.24 11.45 -27.29
N THR A 940 3.51 11.67 -28.37
CA THR A 940 3.54 10.87 -29.60
C THR A 940 4.60 11.38 -30.56
N ASP A 941 5.26 10.45 -31.26
CA ASP A 941 6.22 10.79 -32.34
C ASP A 941 5.53 11.54 -33.49
N VAL A 942 4.27 11.19 -33.80
CA VAL A 942 3.43 11.83 -34.82
C VAL A 942 3.25 13.33 -34.57
N ILE A 943 2.76 13.71 -33.38
CA ILE A 943 2.50 15.13 -33.08
C ILE A 943 3.81 15.89 -32.88
N SER A 944 4.82 15.26 -32.28
CA SER A 944 6.12 15.92 -32.03
C SER A 944 6.88 16.23 -33.32
N ALA A 945 6.70 15.44 -34.39
CA ALA A 945 7.26 15.70 -35.71
C ALA A 945 6.53 16.82 -36.48
N ARG A 946 5.28 17.13 -36.13
CA ARG A 946 4.42 18.10 -36.82
C ARG A 946 4.56 19.51 -36.23
N ARG A 947 5.59 20.23 -36.68
CA ARG A 947 5.85 21.63 -36.25
C ARG A 947 4.65 22.55 -36.46
N ASP A 948 3.90 22.36 -37.53
CA ASP A 948 2.67 23.11 -37.84
C ASP A 948 1.62 23.02 -36.73
N LEU A 949 1.46 21.86 -36.09
CA LEU A 949 0.50 21.65 -35.00
C LEU A 949 0.97 22.28 -33.67
N ILE A 950 2.28 22.29 -33.45
CA ILE A 950 2.91 22.86 -32.24
C ILE A 950 2.91 24.39 -32.31
N GLU A 951 3.28 24.96 -33.44
CA GLU A 951 3.48 26.40 -33.62
C GLU A 951 2.17 27.12 -33.96
N ASN A 952 1.24 26.49 -34.71
CA ASN A 952 -0.04 27.08 -35.13
C ASN A 952 -1.26 26.32 -34.60
N THR A 953 -1.38 26.27 -33.27
CA THR A 953 -2.39 25.43 -32.59
C THR A 953 -3.84 25.92 -32.78
N GLU A 954 -4.08 27.23 -32.89
CA GLU A 954 -5.45 27.80 -32.93
C GLU A 954 -6.21 27.49 -34.23
N GLY A 955 -5.52 27.42 -35.37
CA GLY A 955 -6.16 27.15 -36.67
C GLY A 955 -6.21 25.66 -37.05
N THR A 956 -5.19 24.88 -36.69
CA THR A 956 -4.98 23.53 -37.24
C THR A 956 -5.51 22.40 -36.35
N THR A 957 -5.49 22.57 -35.02
CA THR A 957 -5.81 21.47 -34.10
C THR A 957 -7.30 21.27 -33.86
N GLY A 958 -8.12 22.33 -34.02
CA GLY A 958 -9.57 22.27 -33.79
C GLY A 958 -10.27 21.21 -34.64
N PRO A 959 -10.15 21.24 -35.98
CA PRO A 959 -10.76 20.25 -36.87
C PRO A 959 -10.27 18.81 -36.58
N LEU A 960 -8.98 18.65 -36.31
CA LEU A 960 -8.38 17.35 -35.99
C LEU A 960 -8.91 16.78 -34.67
N VAL A 961 -9.11 17.62 -33.64
CA VAL A 961 -9.71 17.20 -32.36
C VAL A 961 -11.13 16.67 -32.58
N GLU A 962 -11.94 17.35 -33.37
CA GLU A 962 -13.31 16.91 -33.66
C GLU A 962 -13.35 15.64 -34.54
N ALA A 963 -12.43 15.52 -35.51
CA ALA A 963 -12.27 14.30 -36.29
C ALA A 963 -11.86 13.11 -35.40
N LEU A 964 -10.89 13.30 -34.51
CA LEU A 964 -10.43 12.27 -33.58
C LEU A 964 -11.52 11.84 -32.60
N LYS A 965 -12.34 12.76 -32.07
CA LYS A 965 -13.49 12.39 -31.22
C LYS A 965 -14.43 11.43 -31.96
N LYS A 966 -14.79 11.75 -33.20
CA LYS A 966 -15.64 10.89 -34.05
C LYS A 966 -15.00 9.52 -34.25
N GLN A 967 -13.72 9.50 -34.63
CA GLN A 967 -12.97 8.24 -34.83
C GLN A 967 -12.88 7.40 -33.56
N ILE A 968 -12.63 8.01 -32.40
CA ILE A 968 -12.59 7.32 -31.10
C ILE A 968 -13.96 6.71 -30.78
N MET A 969 -15.05 7.46 -30.96
CA MET A 969 -16.41 6.92 -30.75
C MET A 969 -16.70 5.73 -31.67
N THR A 970 -16.34 5.82 -32.95
CA THR A 970 -16.49 4.71 -33.90
C THR A 970 -15.69 3.49 -33.46
N MET A 971 -14.43 3.66 -33.07
CA MET A 971 -13.58 2.55 -32.63
C MET A 971 -14.07 1.92 -31.31
N VAL A 972 -14.48 2.74 -30.34
CA VAL A 972 -15.01 2.26 -29.05
C VAL A 972 -16.28 1.44 -29.26
N LYS A 973 -17.19 1.92 -30.12
CA LYS A 973 -18.38 1.17 -30.52
C LYS A 973 -18.00 -0.14 -31.20
N ASN A 974 -17.06 -0.11 -32.15
CA ASN A 974 -16.68 -1.30 -32.90
C ASN A 974 -15.99 -2.37 -32.04
N VAL A 975 -15.13 -1.97 -31.09
CA VAL A 975 -14.55 -2.90 -30.11
C VAL A 975 -15.65 -3.58 -29.30
N LYS A 976 -16.67 -2.82 -28.86
CA LYS A 976 -17.82 -3.35 -28.10
C LYS A 976 -18.66 -4.34 -28.92
N GLU A 977 -18.86 -4.05 -30.20
CA GLU A 977 -19.58 -4.94 -31.13
C GLU A 977 -18.78 -6.21 -31.46
N THR A 978 -17.45 -6.10 -31.51
CA THR A 978 -16.55 -7.25 -31.76
C THR A 978 -16.47 -8.16 -30.54
N ASN A 979 -16.31 -7.57 -29.35
CA ASN A 979 -16.23 -8.30 -28.09
C ASN A 979 -16.82 -7.44 -26.96
N SER A 980 -18.03 -7.79 -26.52
CA SER A 980 -18.78 -7.03 -25.51
C SER A 980 -18.13 -7.03 -24.14
N HIS A 981 -17.21 -7.98 -23.88
CA HIS A 981 -16.47 -8.09 -22.63
C HIS A 981 -15.22 -7.20 -22.57
N MET A 982 -14.72 -6.70 -23.71
CA MET A 982 -13.43 -6.02 -23.79
C MET A 982 -13.36 -4.78 -22.91
N TRP A 983 -14.30 -3.84 -23.08
CA TRP A 983 -14.31 -2.62 -22.26
C TRP A 983 -14.59 -2.88 -20.78
N PRO A 984 -15.58 -3.72 -20.39
CA PRO A 984 -15.72 -4.16 -19.00
C PRO A 984 -14.42 -4.71 -18.41
N GLY A 985 -13.66 -5.51 -19.16
CA GLY A 985 -12.36 -6.05 -18.73
C GLY A 985 -11.29 -4.97 -18.53
N MET A 986 -11.25 -3.99 -19.43
CA MET A 986 -10.36 -2.83 -19.31
C MET A 986 -10.68 -1.94 -18.11
N PHE A 987 -11.96 -1.77 -17.77
CA PHE A 987 -12.38 -0.95 -16.61
C PHE A 987 -12.34 -1.71 -15.28
N ASN A 988 -12.47 -3.04 -15.31
CA ASN A 988 -12.47 -3.87 -14.12
C ASN A 988 -11.63 -5.14 -14.32
N PRO A 989 -10.30 -5.07 -14.09
CA PRO A 989 -9.41 -6.22 -14.20
C PRO A 989 -9.76 -7.42 -13.31
N ARG A 990 -10.69 -7.27 -12.35
CA ARG A 990 -11.15 -8.37 -11.49
C ARG A 990 -12.05 -9.38 -12.20
N ILE A 991 -12.52 -9.07 -13.41
CA ILE A 991 -13.31 -10.01 -14.21
C ILE A 991 -12.44 -10.93 -15.07
N LEU A 992 -11.11 -10.82 -14.98
CA LEU A 992 -10.18 -11.67 -15.72
C LEU A 992 -9.90 -12.94 -14.92
N PRO A 993 -9.83 -14.11 -15.57
CA PRO A 993 -9.39 -15.34 -14.92
C PRO A 993 -7.92 -15.25 -14.49
N ASP A 994 -7.54 -16.05 -13.48
CA ASP A 994 -6.17 -16.08 -12.94
C ASP A 994 -5.16 -16.72 -13.92
N GLU A 995 -5.63 -17.54 -14.87
CA GLU A 995 -4.83 -18.20 -15.88
C GLU A 995 -5.20 -17.72 -17.30
N LEU A 996 -4.20 -17.66 -18.18
CA LEU A 996 -4.42 -17.32 -19.59
C LEU A 996 -5.00 -18.54 -20.32
N PRO A 997 -6.03 -18.36 -21.16
CA PRO A 997 -6.66 -19.47 -21.86
C PRO A 997 -5.78 -19.97 -23.01
N ASP A 998 -5.78 -21.29 -23.22
CA ASP A 998 -5.02 -21.94 -24.30
C ASP A 998 -5.65 -21.72 -25.70
N ALA A 999 -6.96 -21.46 -25.74
CA ALA A 999 -7.72 -21.23 -26.96
C ALA A 999 -8.87 -20.25 -26.72
N TYR A 1000 -9.38 -19.65 -27.79
CA TYR A 1000 -10.53 -18.75 -27.73
C TYR A 1000 -11.39 -18.86 -28.99
N THR A 1001 -12.62 -18.36 -28.92
CA THR A 1001 -13.47 -18.08 -30.08
C THR A 1001 -13.69 -16.58 -30.21
N MET A 1002 -13.89 -16.06 -31.43
CA MET A 1002 -14.08 -14.62 -31.61
C MET A 1002 -15.30 -14.12 -30.82
N GLY A 1003 -15.13 -13.01 -30.11
CA GLY A 1003 -16.13 -12.41 -29.22
C GLY A 1003 -16.20 -13.02 -27.83
N SER A 1004 -15.43 -14.07 -27.53
CA SER A 1004 -15.49 -14.77 -26.25
C SER A 1004 -14.76 -14.05 -25.12
N ARG A 1005 -14.98 -14.48 -23.88
CA ARG A 1005 -14.28 -13.93 -22.70
C ARG A 1005 -12.79 -14.32 -22.69
N GLU A 1006 -12.46 -15.44 -23.29
CA GLU A 1006 -11.09 -15.93 -23.46
C GLU A 1006 -10.31 -15.04 -24.42
N GLU A 1007 -10.92 -14.65 -25.55
CA GLU A 1007 -10.33 -13.68 -26.50
C GLU A 1007 -10.06 -12.34 -25.82
N MET A 1008 -11.02 -11.87 -25.03
CA MET A 1008 -10.88 -10.65 -24.23
C MET A 1008 -9.71 -10.76 -23.25
N THR A 1009 -9.60 -11.90 -22.54
CA THR A 1009 -8.55 -12.11 -21.54
C THR A 1009 -7.16 -12.09 -22.16
N LEU A 1010 -6.97 -12.79 -23.28
CA LEU A 1010 -5.72 -12.76 -24.04
C LEU A 1010 -5.43 -11.34 -24.52
N THR A 1011 -6.41 -10.69 -25.15
CA THR A 1011 -6.28 -9.32 -25.66
C THR A 1011 -5.92 -8.32 -24.59
N TRP A 1012 -6.53 -8.44 -23.42
CA TRP A 1012 -6.22 -7.61 -22.27
C TRP A 1012 -4.77 -7.81 -21.81
N SER A 1013 -4.29 -9.06 -21.72
CA SER A 1013 -2.96 -9.38 -21.17
C SER A 1013 -1.82 -8.64 -21.87
N TYR A 1014 -1.88 -8.52 -23.20
CA TYR A 1014 -0.84 -7.88 -24.00
C TYR A 1014 -1.12 -6.41 -24.32
N SER A 1015 -2.37 -5.96 -24.30
CA SER A 1015 -2.71 -4.56 -24.59
C SER A 1015 -2.72 -3.66 -23.35
N HIS A 1016 -3.15 -4.18 -22.19
CA HIS A 1016 -3.33 -3.42 -20.96
C HIS A 1016 -2.10 -2.62 -20.51
N PRO A 1017 -0.85 -3.15 -20.58
CA PRO A 1017 0.33 -2.36 -20.21
C PRO A 1017 0.46 -1.05 -20.99
N ALA A 1018 0.20 -1.06 -22.30
CA ALA A 1018 0.23 0.14 -23.14
C ALA A 1018 -0.83 1.17 -22.73
N TRP A 1019 -2.03 0.72 -22.39
CA TRP A 1019 -3.10 1.59 -21.89
C TRP A 1019 -2.78 2.19 -20.51
N ARG A 1020 -2.23 1.37 -19.60
CA ARG A 1020 -1.83 1.77 -18.25
C ARG A 1020 -0.73 2.84 -18.26
N GLU A 1021 0.19 2.76 -19.23
CA GLU A 1021 1.28 3.72 -19.43
C GLU A 1021 0.81 5.08 -19.98
N ASN A 1022 -0.46 5.19 -20.39
CA ASN A 1022 -1.07 6.40 -20.94
C ASN A 1022 -2.21 6.93 -20.04
N PRO A 1023 -1.91 7.70 -18.98
CA PRO A 1023 -2.92 8.25 -18.06
C PRO A 1023 -3.98 9.08 -18.79
N GLY A 1024 -5.24 8.91 -18.41
CA GLY A 1024 -6.37 9.61 -19.02
C GLY A 1024 -6.98 8.88 -20.23
N SER A 1025 -6.30 7.89 -20.81
CA SER A 1025 -6.80 7.14 -21.98
C SER A 1025 -8.15 6.46 -21.73
N LEU A 1026 -8.28 5.74 -20.61
CA LEU A 1026 -9.54 5.08 -20.22
C LEU A 1026 -10.66 6.07 -19.89
N ALA A 1027 -10.34 7.28 -19.43
CA ALA A 1027 -11.35 8.32 -19.20
C ALA A 1027 -11.95 8.82 -20.53
N VAL A 1028 -11.11 8.97 -21.57
CA VAL A 1028 -11.55 9.30 -22.93
C VAL A 1028 -12.46 8.21 -23.49
N VAL A 1029 -12.08 6.93 -23.35
CA VAL A 1029 -12.92 5.79 -23.78
C VAL A 1029 -14.25 5.74 -23.05
N LYS A 1030 -14.25 6.00 -21.72
CA LYS A 1030 -15.48 6.04 -20.92
C LYS A 1030 -16.46 7.10 -21.43
N MET A 1031 -15.97 8.29 -21.81
CA MET A 1031 -16.80 9.34 -22.39
C MET A 1031 -17.32 9.00 -23.78
N ALA A 1032 -16.54 8.24 -24.56
CA ALA A 1032 -16.93 7.76 -25.89
C ALA A 1032 -17.92 6.58 -25.86
N GLY A 1033 -18.47 6.21 -24.68
CA GLY A 1033 -19.50 5.18 -24.54
C GLY A 1033 -18.96 3.76 -24.30
N GLY A 1034 -17.69 3.64 -23.88
CA GLY A 1034 -17.08 2.34 -23.60
C GLY A 1034 -17.52 1.70 -22.28
N ALA A 1035 -18.00 2.48 -21.31
CA ALA A 1035 -18.37 1.99 -19.98
C ALA A 1035 -19.79 1.42 -19.90
#